data_AF-G4YMH4-F1
#
_entry.id   AF-G4YMH4-F1
#
_cell.length_a   1.000
_cell.length_b   1.000
_cell.length_c   1.000
_cell.angle_alpha   90.00
_cell.angle_beta   90.00
_cell.angle_gamma   90.00
#
_symmetry.space_group_name_H-M   'P 1'
#
loop_
_entity.id
_entity.type
_entity.pdbx_description
1 polymer ?
#
loop_
_entity_poly.entity_id
_entity_poly.type
_entity_poly.pdbx_seq_one_letter_code
_entity_poly.pdbx_strand_id
1 'polypeptide(L)'
;MNNPMLAEWIYVTFKARVSRATLARLRNLPSSYFSHVDRSATKRRRVKSPQFERELREFFFQNEAKTAMADDVLLLKAHELAERLGIDATQLRLSNGWLQSFKKRNGIRSHTLHGEGGAVEADEVRDARLELQELVAQFTPENVFNFDETALFYRLAPNRTLATTIRKGKKKEKQRLTLVFCCNATGSDKLDPIVIGTAKNPRCFRKGAAIKGKPILYKSSKNAWMTSVIFDEWLHLFNMRMAAANRKVLLLVDNASCHKILRNLTHVTVHFLPPNMTSAVQPLDAANITRKLNVLEAVQFSIDAWAGVTPTTITNCWVKTRILGEKMLGRTRADTDYIEEVSSNEMEELTAMLSRWEGAVSASEYLAVDEDVPVHEPDVLVDEAAGSDAVSQDEQEEEEEQEPAVQPAIALRHCMELAAFLLQCGEQTDRERRTLQTVTALVRETTRVSDAIMAPSVHIPSKGIKHPLDPVTADEVRIAKQVLADAGYSSPELRYAYVMLFEPDHPTLAKFEAGELAEIPREIGALVLDQATNVTRDFVVDVVARRIVKDVELDPKTDGQIPILDQDYWDGDSICKADPAYVAALAKRGITDLDMVRGEQFSAGVFGYEGEEGNRMIRVLSFLKVENTHAMYGHPIDGLVAHVDLTNRKVLKLVDTGYTHIPMESGDYLDPKGASFTVKDNIVSWQNWEIRVGFNGREGLTLHDISFSDRGRKRKILNRASVSEMVVPYGEPSPTHDWQNYFDAGEYQFGRLANSLVLGCDCLGSIQYLDATVVDDFCEPFVIKNAICMHEEDFGTLWKHTDVLASPPTGTVRRQRRFVVSFFVTVGNYDYGFYWYFYLDGRIELECKATGIVFTSGRPEGEYEYATEMAPRLGAPCHQHLFSARLDVAIDGNKCHVDELEAKRLPISPDNPRGNAFMRTATRLKTESDAQRVAAMDKGRVWRIASSEAKNRLGRSTGYALFPEGQPVLLAADGSSIWKRANFSTKHLWVTKYARDELWAAGYTPNQHPGFAGLPSYVKGNRPVDGEDIVVWHTFGLTHFPRVEDWPMMPVDYAGFKLIPEGFFDRNPTLDVPEDPNGKDSSDLHGCCHAAKEPVTEP
;
A
#
# COMPACT_ATOMS: atom_id res chain seq x y z
N MET A 1 37.56 -21.48 46.38
CA MET A 1 36.33 -22.15 46.88
C MET A 1 35.13 -21.33 46.40
N ASN A 2 34.34 -21.96 45.53
CA ASN A 2 33.24 -21.40 44.75
C ASN A 2 32.03 -21.13 45.66
N ASN A 3 31.43 -19.94 45.60
CA ASN A 3 30.12 -19.72 46.19
C ASN A 3 29.07 -19.59 45.07
N PRO A 4 28.45 -20.70 44.63
CA PRO A 4 27.43 -20.68 43.58
C PRO A 4 26.22 -19.80 43.92
N MET A 5 25.98 -19.51 45.21
CA MET A 5 24.87 -18.66 45.64
C MET A 5 24.94 -17.20 45.14
N LEU A 6 26.12 -16.66 44.84
CA LEU A 6 26.23 -15.25 44.41
C LEU A 6 25.80 -15.06 42.95
N ALA A 7 26.11 -16.02 42.09
CA ALA A 7 25.67 -15.98 40.69
C ALA A 7 24.15 -16.23 40.60
N GLU A 8 23.64 -17.16 41.42
CA GLU A 8 22.21 -17.42 41.58
C GLU A 8 21.46 -16.18 42.07
N TRP A 9 21.98 -15.51 43.11
CA TRP A 9 21.35 -14.30 43.66
C TRP A 9 21.32 -13.15 42.66
N ILE A 10 22.39 -12.93 41.88
CA ILE A 10 22.41 -11.87 40.84
C ILE A 10 21.39 -12.19 39.73
N TYR A 11 21.28 -13.45 39.33
CA TYR A 11 20.31 -13.86 38.31
C TYR A 11 18.87 -13.74 38.82
N VAL A 12 18.61 -14.14 40.07
CA VAL A 12 17.28 -14.03 40.68
C VAL A 12 16.88 -12.57 40.90
N THR A 13 17.80 -11.72 41.36
CA THR A 13 17.53 -10.32 41.73
C THR A 13 17.49 -9.38 40.52
N PHE A 14 18.37 -9.59 39.53
CA PHE A 14 18.57 -8.65 38.42
C PHE A 14 18.34 -9.28 37.04
N LYS A 15 17.91 -10.55 36.97
CA LYS A 15 17.67 -11.31 35.72
C LYS A 15 18.87 -11.35 34.75
N ALA A 16 20.09 -11.15 35.25
CA ALA A 16 21.31 -11.14 34.45
C ALA A 16 22.22 -12.34 34.79
N ARG A 17 22.64 -13.11 33.77
CA ARG A 17 23.61 -14.21 33.95
C ARG A 17 25.04 -13.67 33.87
N VAL A 18 25.78 -13.78 34.97
CA VAL A 18 27.18 -13.32 35.04
C VAL A 18 28.12 -14.52 35.04
N SER A 19 29.11 -14.53 34.13
CA SER A 19 30.05 -15.64 34.01
C SER A 19 30.96 -15.76 35.25
N ARG A 20 31.40 -16.99 35.56
CA ARG A 20 32.34 -17.26 36.67
C ARG A 20 33.66 -16.50 36.52
N ALA A 21 34.13 -16.29 35.29
CA ALA A 21 35.33 -15.52 35.00
C ALA A 21 35.15 -14.03 35.37
N THR A 22 33.97 -13.46 35.10
CA THR A 22 33.65 -12.08 35.44
C THR A 22 33.57 -11.86 36.95
N LEU A 23 32.97 -12.80 37.69
CA LEU A 23 32.90 -12.75 39.16
C LEU A 23 34.28 -12.90 39.81
N ALA A 24 35.14 -13.77 39.27
CA ALA A 24 36.52 -13.90 39.74
C ALA A 24 37.34 -12.62 39.51
N ARG A 25 37.10 -11.95 38.37
CA ARG A 25 37.77 -10.70 38.00
C ARG A 25 37.35 -9.52 38.88
N LEU A 26 36.06 -9.40 39.20
CA LEU A 26 35.54 -8.35 40.09
C LEU A 26 36.03 -8.51 41.53
N ARG A 27 36.20 -9.75 42.00
CA ARG A 27 36.68 -10.06 43.35
C ARG A 27 38.17 -9.74 43.56
N ASN A 28 38.95 -9.72 42.48
CA ASN A 28 40.38 -9.45 42.53
C ASN A 28 40.72 -7.96 42.28
N LEU A 29 39.70 -7.10 42.16
CA LEU A 29 39.93 -5.67 42.04
C LEU A 29 40.18 -5.05 43.42
N PRO A 30 41.22 -4.22 43.58
CA PRO A 30 41.53 -3.58 44.86
C PRO A 30 40.40 -2.63 45.28
N SER A 31 40.24 -2.40 46.58
CA SER A 31 39.15 -1.58 47.16
C SER A 31 39.08 -0.15 46.58
N SER A 32 40.19 0.36 46.03
CA SER A 32 40.27 1.64 45.33
C SER A 32 39.55 1.69 43.99
N TYR A 33 39.23 0.54 43.40
CA TYR A 33 38.45 0.45 42.16
C TYR A 33 37.02 0.94 42.34
N PHE A 34 36.48 0.84 43.56
CA PHE A 34 35.11 1.25 43.88
C PHE A 34 35.02 2.65 44.51
N SER A 35 36.15 3.36 44.68
CA SER A 35 36.18 4.64 45.40
C SER A 35 36.41 5.88 44.54
N HIS A 36 36.46 5.77 43.20
CA HIS A 36 36.59 6.94 42.33
C HIS A 36 35.62 6.89 41.15
N VAL A 37 34.44 7.48 41.37
CA VAL A 37 33.61 8.00 40.29
C VAL A 37 33.97 9.48 40.16
N ASP A 38 34.71 9.84 39.11
CA ASP A 38 34.55 11.17 38.52
C ASP A 38 34.69 11.13 36.99
N ARG A 39 33.79 11.89 36.37
CA ARG A 39 33.44 11.97 34.96
C ARG A 39 34.35 12.99 34.28
N SER A 40 34.79 12.67 33.06
CA SER A 40 35.45 13.56 32.08
C SER A 40 36.95 13.86 32.25
N ALA A 41 37.81 13.01 31.66
CA ALA A 41 39.06 13.42 30.99
C ALA A 41 39.77 12.23 30.33
N THR A 42 39.92 12.20 29.00
CA THR A 42 40.87 11.31 28.32
C THR A 42 42.10 12.09 27.86
N LYS A 43 43.27 11.73 28.39
CA LYS A 43 44.60 12.18 27.92
C LYS A 43 44.78 11.85 26.43
N ARG A 44 45.09 12.84 25.59
CA ARG A 44 45.50 12.62 24.17
C ARG A 44 46.94 12.05 24.11
N ARG A 45 47.15 10.94 23.39
CA ARG A 45 48.50 10.41 23.07
C ARG A 45 49.23 11.33 22.08
N ARG A 46 50.55 11.54 22.27
CA ARG A 46 51.42 12.34 21.36
C ARG A 46 51.53 11.67 19.98
N VAL A 47 51.45 12.47 18.93
CA VAL A 47 51.66 12.07 17.53
C VAL A 47 53.15 11.82 17.28
N LYS A 48 53.51 10.65 16.73
CA LYS A 48 54.90 10.25 16.50
C LYS A 48 55.62 11.07 15.40
N SER A 49 54.91 11.47 14.34
CA SER A 49 55.43 12.33 13.27
C SER A 49 54.50 13.51 13.00
N PRO A 50 54.71 14.68 13.67
CA PRO A 50 53.83 15.83 13.56
C PRO A 50 53.78 16.45 12.15
N GLN A 51 54.88 16.35 11.38
CA GLN A 51 54.94 16.86 10.01
C GLN A 51 54.06 16.04 9.06
N PHE A 52 54.17 14.70 9.11
CA PHE A 52 53.33 13.79 8.36
C PHE A 52 51.84 14.01 8.66
N GLU A 53 51.50 14.13 9.94
CA GLU A 53 50.12 14.33 10.36
C GLU A 53 49.55 15.67 9.89
N ARG A 54 50.37 16.74 9.85
CA ARG A 54 49.96 18.05 9.32
C ARG A 54 49.72 18.01 7.81
N GLU A 55 50.62 17.39 7.04
CA GLU A 55 50.53 17.36 5.57
C GLU A 55 49.36 16.48 5.09
N LEU A 56 49.12 15.34 5.72
CA LEU A 56 47.96 14.50 5.40
C LEU A 56 46.64 15.20 5.78
N ARG A 57 46.64 15.96 6.88
CA ARG A 57 45.50 16.78 7.30
C ARG A 57 45.21 17.91 6.31
N GLU A 58 46.24 18.64 5.86
CA GLU A 58 46.07 19.68 4.84
C GLU A 58 45.59 19.11 3.51
N PHE A 59 46.13 17.95 3.10
CA PHE A 59 45.63 17.24 1.92
C PHE A 59 44.14 16.93 2.05
N PHE A 60 43.70 16.42 3.20
CA PHE A 60 42.29 16.17 3.45
C PHE A 60 41.45 17.45 3.31
N PHE A 61 41.79 18.52 4.03
CA PHE A 61 41.01 19.77 4.03
C PHE A 61 40.99 20.48 2.67
N GLN A 62 42.10 20.45 1.91
CA GLN A 62 42.16 21.05 0.57
C GLN A 62 41.30 20.30 -0.45
N ASN A 63 41.17 18.98 -0.29
CA ASN A 63 40.46 18.13 -1.25
C ASN A 63 39.00 17.87 -0.84
N GLU A 64 38.66 18.04 0.43
CA GLU A 64 37.28 17.94 0.94
C GLU A 64 36.33 18.87 0.16
N ALA A 65 36.78 20.06 -0.25
CA ALA A 65 35.98 21.02 -1.06
C ALA A 65 35.76 20.59 -2.52
N LYS A 66 36.62 19.71 -3.06
CA LYS A 66 36.71 19.44 -4.50
C LYS A 66 36.24 18.04 -4.89
N THR A 67 36.39 17.05 -4.01
CA THR A 67 36.01 15.65 -4.29
C THR A 67 35.56 14.91 -3.02
N ALA A 68 34.75 13.84 -3.19
CA ALA A 68 34.36 12.98 -2.09
C ALA A 68 35.56 12.14 -1.63
N MET A 69 35.93 12.26 -0.35
CA MET A 69 37.08 11.58 0.24
C MET A 69 36.63 10.28 0.91
N ALA A 70 37.22 9.14 0.55
CA ALA A 70 36.98 7.85 1.20
C ALA A 70 38.19 7.42 2.04
N ASP A 71 37.99 6.48 2.96
CA ASP A 71 39.03 5.93 3.85
C ASP A 71 40.26 5.46 3.08
N ASP A 72 40.03 4.72 2.00
CA ASP A 72 41.07 4.15 1.15
C ASP A 72 41.92 5.22 0.45
N VAL A 73 41.30 6.37 0.12
CA VAL A 73 42.00 7.50 -0.53
C VAL A 73 42.95 8.18 0.46
N LEU A 74 42.53 8.31 1.72
CA LEU A 74 43.38 8.81 2.80
C LEU A 74 44.51 7.84 3.12
N LEU A 75 44.24 6.53 3.14
CA LEU A 75 45.27 5.53 3.35
C LEU A 75 46.29 5.52 2.20
N LEU A 76 45.85 5.55 0.95
CA LEU A 76 46.75 5.64 -0.21
C LEU A 76 47.63 6.89 -0.14
N LYS A 77 47.05 8.06 0.18
CA LYS A 77 47.84 9.29 0.31
C LYS A 77 48.78 9.26 1.51
N ALA A 78 48.37 8.60 2.60
CA ALA A 78 49.22 8.39 3.77
C ALA A 78 50.44 7.54 3.43
N HIS A 79 50.31 6.49 2.61
CA HIS A 79 51.45 5.70 2.16
C HIS A 79 52.40 6.53 1.27
N GLU A 80 51.86 7.27 0.29
CA GLU A 80 52.64 8.15 -0.59
C GLU A 80 53.41 9.23 0.21
N LEU A 81 52.78 9.83 1.23
CA LEU A 81 53.42 10.81 2.10
C LEU A 81 54.49 10.19 3.02
N ALA A 82 54.31 8.95 3.45
CA ALA A 82 55.28 8.26 4.29
C ALA A 82 56.56 7.95 3.51
N GLU A 83 56.43 7.48 2.27
CA GLU A 83 57.56 7.27 1.36
C GLU A 83 58.29 8.58 1.05
N ARG A 84 57.55 9.64 0.71
CA ARG A 84 58.15 10.94 0.36
C ARG A 84 58.88 11.60 1.54
N LEU A 85 58.40 11.40 2.76
CA LEU A 85 59.03 11.93 3.98
C LEU A 85 60.11 10.99 4.55
N GLY A 86 60.39 9.87 3.89
CA GLY A 86 61.41 8.90 4.33
C GLY A 86 61.07 8.22 5.66
N ILE A 87 59.78 8.05 5.98
CA ILE A 87 59.33 7.44 7.23
C ILE A 87 59.34 5.93 7.05
N ASP A 88 60.15 5.25 7.86
CA ASP A 88 60.25 3.78 7.87
C ASP A 88 58.91 3.13 8.24
N ALA A 89 58.52 2.10 7.47
CA ALA A 89 57.29 1.33 7.66
C ALA A 89 57.20 0.67 9.05
N THR A 90 58.34 0.39 9.69
CA THR A 90 58.39 -0.13 11.08
C THR A 90 58.00 0.93 12.12
N GLN A 91 58.16 2.22 11.81
CA GLN A 91 57.88 3.32 12.74
C GLN A 91 56.41 3.78 12.69
N LEU A 92 55.74 3.59 11.55
CA LEU A 92 54.36 4.06 11.31
C LEU A 92 53.51 3.00 10.58
N ARG A 93 52.77 2.19 11.35
CA ARG A 93 51.85 1.18 10.81
C ARG A 93 50.52 1.82 10.40
N LEU A 94 50.29 2.03 9.11
CA LEU A 94 49.10 2.67 8.53
C LEU A 94 47.89 1.71 8.48
N SER A 95 47.50 1.17 9.63
CA SER A 95 46.35 0.26 9.76
C SER A 95 45.00 1.02 9.79
N ASN A 96 43.89 0.29 9.63
CA ASN A 96 42.55 0.83 9.84
C ASN A 96 42.38 1.46 11.24
N GLY A 97 42.97 0.85 12.28
CA GLY A 97 42.99 1.41 13.64
C GLY A 97 43.77 2.72 13.77
N TRP A 98 44.89 2.85 13.03
CA TRP A 98 45.63 4.11 12.94
C TRP A 98 44.81 5.20 12.25
N LEU A 99 44.13 4.88 11.13
CA LEU A 99 43.30 5.81 10.37
C LEU A 99 42.13 6.34 11.23
N GLN A 100 41.44 5.47 11.98
CA GLN A 100 40.38 5.91 12.88
C GLN A 100 40.89 6.86 13.97
N SER A 101 42.09 6.61 14.49
CA SER A 101 42.74 7.49 15.45
C SER A 101 43.12 8.83 14.84
N PHE A 102 43.63 8.86 13.60
CA PHE A 102 43.93 10.09 12.85
C PHE A 102 42.66 10.92 12.60
N LYS A 103 41.58 10.28 12.15
CA LYS A 103 40.28 10.93 11.92
C LYS A 103 39.70 11.54 13.20
N LYS A 104 39.72 10.78 14.30
CA LYS A 104 39.26 11.24 15.62
C LYS A 104 40.06 12.44 16.12
N ARG A 105 41.37 12.47 15.90
CA ARG A 105 42.23 13.62 16.28
C ARG A 105 41.97 14.87 15.45
N ASN A 106 41.61 14.70 14.18
CA ASN A 106 41.42 15.79 13.23
C ASN A 106 39.96 16.15 12.96
N GLY A 107 39.02 15.58 13.73
CA GLY A 107 37.59 15.90 13.63
C GLY A 107 36.90 15.38 12.37
N ILE A 108 37.48 14.40 11.68
CA ILE A 108 36.96 13.83 10.43
C ILE A 108 35.94 12.73 10.77
N ARG A 109 34.70 12.84 10.27
CA ARG A 109 33.62 11.86 10.51
C ARG A 109 33.16 11.23 9.20
N SER A 110 32.65 10.00 9.29
CA SER A 110 31.99 9.29 8.20
C SER A 110 30.48 9.50 8.33
N HIS A 111 29.82 9.99 7.28
CA HIS A 111 28.37 10.20 7.25
C HIS A 111 27.72 9.20 6.29
N THR A 112 26.62 8.59 6.72
CA THR A 112 25.85 7.60 5.94
C THR A 112 24.48 8.20 5.61
N LEU A 113 23.99 8.00 4.39
CA LEU A 113 22.58 8.17 4.03
C LEU A 113 21.99 6.77 3.84
N HIS A 114 20.91 6.46 4.58
CA HIS A 114 20.35 5.11 4.69
C HIS A 114 19.75 4.57 3.38
N GLY A 115 19.88 3.26 3.19
CA GLY A 115 19.29 2.45 2.12
C GLY A 115 18.71 1.16 2.70
N GLU A 116 17.91 0.48 1.88
CA GLU A 116 16.91 -0.55 2.19
C GLU A 116 17.45 -1.78 2.93
N GLY A 117 16.70 -2.17 3.96
CA GLY A 117 16.78 -3.45 4.66
C GLY A 117 15.46 -3.60 5.42
N GLY A 118 14.44 -4.11 4.73
CA GLY A 118 13.14 -4.42 5.34
C GLY A 118 13.28 -5.60 6.29
N ALA A 119 12.64 -5.52 7.45
CA ALA A 119 12.55 -6.64 8.38
C ALA A 119 11.68 -7.74 7.76
N VAL A 120 12.29 -8.88 7.44
CA VAL A 120 11.57 -10.14 7.20
C VAL A 120 11.41 -10.83 8.56
N GLU A 121 10.22 -11.31 8.87
CA GLU A 121 9.95 -12.03 10.12
C GLU A 121 10.88 -13.25 10.26
N ALA A 122 11.43 -13.45 11.46
CA ALA A 122 12.53 -14.41 11.68
C ALA A 122 12.15 -15.87 11.38
N ASP A 123 10.85 -16.20 11.47
CA ASP A 123 10.33 -17.55 11.22
C ASP A 123 10.28 -17.88 9.71
N GLU A 124 9.92 -16.94 8.84
CA GLU A 124 9.91 -17.17 7.38
C GLU A 124 11.32 -17.37 6.82
N VAL A 125 12.29 -16.61 7.34
CA VAL A 125 13.72 -16.79 7.00
C VAL A 125 14.23 -18.14 7.51
N ARG A 126 13.72 -18.63 8.65
CA ARG A 126 14.09 -19.93 9.20
C ARG A 126 13.56 -21.05 8.32
N ASP A 127 12.29 -21.00 7.94
CA ASP A 127 11.64 -22.08 7.18
C ASP A 127 12.22 -22.17 5.76
N ALA A 128 12.43 -21.03 5.09
CA ALA A 128 13.11 -20.98 3.79
C ALA A 128 14.56 -21.52 3.86
N ARG A 129 15.28 -21.31 4.97
CA ARG A 129 16.62 -21.89 5.18
C ARG A 129 16.56 -23.39 5.34
N LEU A 130 15.58 -23.94 6.04
CA LEU A 130 15.42 -25.38 6.23
C LEU A 130 15.14 -26.07 4.89
N GLU A 131 14.23 -25.53 4.09
CA GLU A 131 13.92 -26.05 2.74
C GLU A 131 15.15 -26.01 1.81
N LEU A 132 15.89 -24.90 1.81
CA LEU A 132 17.12 -24.78 1.02
C LEU A 132 18.22 -25.72 1.51
N GLN A 133 18.34 -25.95 2.83
CA GLN A 133 19.28 -26.92 3.38
C GLN A 133 18.98 -28.34 2.92
N GLU A 134 17.70 -28.74 2.91
CA GLU A 134 17.28 -30.06 2.41
C GLU A 134 17.55 -30.23 0.91
N LEU A 135 17.30 -29.19 0.11
CA LEU A 135 17.56 -29.20 -1.32
C LEU A 135 19.07 -29.28 -1.61
N VAL A 136 19.86 -28.42 -0.98
CA VAL A 136 21.32 -28.34 -1.19
C VAL A 136 22.01 -29.62 -0.70
N ALA A 137 21.47 -30.30 0.33
CA ALA A 137 22.01 -31.55 0.84
C ALA A 137 22.03 -32.70 -0.20
N GLN A 138 21.25 -32.58 -1.28
CA GLN A 138 21.19 -33.57 -2.37
C GLN A 138 22.38 -33.50 -3.34
N PHE A 139 23.19 -32.44 -3.27
CA PHE A 139 24.32 -32.19 -4.17
C PHE A 139 25.61 -32.00 -3.38
N THR A 140 26.77 -32.41 -3.92
CA THR A 140 28.05 -32.08 -3.26
C THR A 140 28.32 -30.57 -3.35
N PRO A 141 29.03 -29.96 -2.39
CA PRO A 141 29.29 -28.52 -2.37
C PRO A 141 29.92 -27.97 -3.66
N GLU A 142 30.73 -28.76 -4.36
CA GLU A 142 31.35 -28.39 -5.64
C GLU A 142 30.32 -28.24 -6.76
N ASN A 143 29.15 -28.88 -6.63
CA ASN A 143 28.06 -28.95 -7.58
C ASN A 143 26.85 -28.07 -7.21
N VAL A 144 27.00 -27.20 -6.20
CA VAL A 144 25.99 -26.21 -5.82
C VAL A 144 26.49 -24.84 -6.25
N PHE A 145 25.86 -24.25 -7.25
CA PHE A 145 26.22 -22.96 -7.84
C PHE A 145 25.22 -21.89 -7.45
N ASN A 146 25.68 -20.65 -7.40
CA ASN A 146 24.85 -19.48 -7.23
C ASN A 146 25.12 -18.47 -8.35
N PHE A 147 24.06 -17.83 -8.82
CA PHE A 147 24.07 -16.83 -9.88
C PHE A 147 23.34 -15.59 -9.43
N ASP A 148 23.98 -14.43 -9.57
CA ASP A 148 23.42 -13.16 -9.16
C ASP A 148 23.97 -11.97 -9.97
N GLU A 149 23.21 -10.88 -9.99
CA GLU A 149 23.55 -9.65 -10.67
C GLU A 149 23.73 -8.47 -9.72
N THR A 150 24.78 -7.69 -9.96
CA THR A 150 24.98 -6.42 -9.28
C THR A 150 25.06 -5.25 -10.26
N ALA A 151 24.54 -4.11 -9.85
CA ALA A 151 24.54 -2.90 -10.65
C ALA A 151 25.83 -2.08 -10.39
N LEU A 152 26.72 -2.02 -11.38
CA LEU A 152 27.87 -1.13 -11.36
C LEU A 152 27.48 0.25 -11.92
N PHE A 153 27.27 1.22 -11.04
CA PHE A 153 27.05 2.60 -11.43
C PHE A 153 28.38 3.40 -11.50
N TYR A 154 29.14 3.19 -12.58
CA TYR A 154 30.50 3.73 -12.76
C TYR A 154 30.61 5.25 -12.97
N ARG A 155 29.48 5.97 -13.02
CA ARG A 155 29.45 7.45 -12.99
C ARG A 155 28.69 8.01 -11.80
N LEU A 156 28.11 7.14 -10.98
CA LEU A 156 27.42 7.55 -9.78
C LEU A 156 28.49 7.98 -8.77
N ALA A 157 28.33 9.19 -8.23
CA ALA A 157 29.17 9.63 -7.13
C ALA A 157 28.89 8.73 -5.90
N PRO A 158 29.92 8.37 -5.12
CA PRO A 158 29.75 7.50 -3.96
C PRO A 158 28.72 8.05 -2.96
N ASN A 159 27.97 7.14 -2.33
CA ASN A 159 26.90 7.45 -1.38
C ASN A 159 27.41 7.82 0.03
N ARG A 160 28.73 7.84 0.23
CA ARG A 160 29.42 8.22 1.47
C ARG A 160 30.59 9.14 1.14
N THR A 161 30.79 10.17 1.97
CA THR A 161 32.00 11.03 1.92
C THR A 161 32.49 11.30 3.33
N LEU A 162 33.81 11.36 3.48
CA LEU A 162 34.44 11.95 4.64
C LEU A 162 34.41 13.46 4.47
N ALA A 163 33.81 14.15 5.43
CA ALA A 163 33.73 15.60 5.47
C ALA A 163 33.77 16.05 6.92
N THR A 164 34.13 17.32 7.15
CA THR A 164 34.03 17.94 8.47
C THR A 164 32.66 18.54 8.74
N THR A 165 31.82 18.69 7.71
CA THR A 165 30.40 19.12 7.77
C THR A 165 29.56 18.35 6.73
N ILE A 166 28.24 18.24 6.93
CA ILE A 166 27.34 17.51 6.01
C ILE A 166 27.07 18.37 4.75
N ARG A 167 27.06 17.75 3.56
CA ARG A 167 27.02 18.47 2.26
C ARG A 167 25.92 17.99 1.31
N LYS A 168 25.33 18.94 0.56
CA LYS A 168 24.34 18.66 -0.50
C LYS A 168 24.95 17.84 -1.65
N GLY A 169 24.30 16.74 -2.01
CA GLY A 169 24.72 15.86 -3.12
C GLY A 169 24.51 16.48 -4.51
N LYS A 170 25.40 16.16 -5.45
CA LYS A 170 25.22 16.53 -6.88
C LYS A 170 24.21 15.60 -7.57
N LYS A 171 23.55 16.09 -8.63
CA LYS A 171 22.63 15.32 -9.47
C LYS A 171 23.29 14.00 -9.92
N LYS A 172 22.66 12.87 -9.58
CA LYS A 172 23.20 11.51 -9.76
C LYS A 172 23.26 11.15 -11.26
N GLU A 173 24.46 10.97 -11.82
CA GLU A 173 24.64 10.33 -13.13
C GLU A 173 24.46 8.81 -12.98
N LYS A 174 23.24 8.32 -13.20
CA LYS A 174 22.86 6.90 -13.04
C LYS A 174 23.26 6.01 -14.24
N GLN A 175 24.42 6.24 -14.87
CA GLN A 175 24.88 5.32 -15.91
C GLN A 175 25.25 3.97 -15.28
N ARG A 176 24.60 2.91 -15.75
CA ARG A 176 24.65 1.55 -15.19
C ARG A 176 25.34 0.59 -16.16
N LEU A 177 26.18 -0.28 -15.63
CA LEU A 177 26.46 -1.61 -16.17
C LEU A 177 25.86 -2.63 -15.21
N THR A 178 25.36 -3.75 -15.71
CA THR A 178 25.03 -4.89 -14.86
C THR A 178 26.18 -5.89 -14.96
N LEU A 179 26.72 -6.29 -13.82
CA LEU A 179 27.73 -7.34 -13.70
C LEU A 179 27.04 -8.60 -13.19
N VAL A 180 27.35 -9.73 -13.79
CA VAL A 180 26.76 -11.01 -13.45
C VAL A 180 27.87 -11.96 -13.02
N PHE A 181 27.70 -12.59 -11.87
CA PHE A 181 28.67 -13.51 -11.28
C PHE A 181 28.04 -14.87 -11.07
N CYS A 182 28.86 -15.92 -11.15
CA CYS A 182 28.45 -17.26 -10.82
C CYS A 182 29.63 -18.12 -10.34
N CYS A 183 29.44 -18.80 -9.22
CA CYS A 183 30.44 -19.66 -8.60
C CYS A 183 29.80 -20.79 -7.79
N ASN A 184 30.56 -21.84 -7.49
CA ASN A 184 30.13 -22.93 -6.62
C ASN A 184 30.40 -22.66 -5.12
N ALA A 185 29.77 -23.45 -4.25
CA ALA A 185 29.81 -23.26 -2.80
C ALA A 185 31.20 -23.41 -2.17
N THR A 186 32.11 -24.16 -2.80
CA THR A 186 33.52 -24.28 -2.37
C THR A 186 34.42 -23.20 -2.94
N GLY A 187 33.92 -22.39 -3.89
CA GLY A 187 34.70 -21.39 -4.60
C GLY A 187 35.78 -21.94 -5.53
N SER A 188 35.80 -23.26 -5.78
CA SER A 188 36.74 -23.95 -6.66
C SER A 188 36.43 -23.78 -8.15
N ASP A 189 35.17 -23.50 -8.50
CA ASP A 189 34.72 -23.27 -9.88
C ASP A 189 34.03 -21.90 -9.96
N LYS A 190 34.73 -20.93 -10.55
CA LYS A 190 34.26 -19.55 -10.76
C LYS A 190 34.14 -19.29 -12.25
N LEU A 191 33.01 -18.75 -12.69
CA LEU A 191 32.79 -18.41 -14.09
C LEU A 191 33.30 -17.01 -14.41
N ASP A 192 33.67 -16.82 -15.69
CA ASP A 192 33.97 -15.51 -16.25
C ASP A 192 32.72 -14.61 -16.14
N PRO A 193 32.86 -13.38 -15.62
CA PRO A 193 31.71 -12.51 -15.39
C PRO A 193 31.08 -12.01 -16.70
N ILE A 194 29.76 -11.79 -16.66
CA ILE A 194 29.02 -11.17 -17.76
C ILE A 194 28.88 -9.68 -17.47
N VAL A 195 29.15 -8.84 -18.47
CA VAL A 195 28.92 -7.39 -18.41
C VAL A 195 27.83 -7.01 -19.39
N ILE A 196 26.73 -6.44 -18.89
CA ILE A 196 25.62 -5.95 -19.71
C ILE A 196 25.65 -4.42 -19.75
N GLY A 197 25.79 -3.86 -20.94
CA GLY A 197 25.73 -2.40 -21.17
C GLY A 197 24.62 -1.99 -22.14
N THR A 198 24.46 -0.67 -22.36
CA THR A 198 23.40 -0.12 -23.24
C THR A 198 23.73 -0.20 -24.73
N ALA A 199 25.03 -0.21 -25.07
CA ALA A 199 25.48 -0.19 -26.46
C ALA A 199 25.97 -1.57 -26.90
N LYS A 200 25.46 -2.09 -28.02
CA LYS A 200 25.94 -3.35 -28.63
C LYS A 200 27.42 -3.30 -29.00
N ASN A 201 27.90 -2.13 -29.43
CA ASN A 201 29.30 -1.86 -29.75
C ASN A 201 29.73 -0.51 -29.12
N PRO A 202 30.14 -0.48 -27.84
CA PRO A 202 30.62 0.72 -27.18
C PRO A 202 31.77 1.37 -27.96
N ARG A 203 31.79 2.71 -28.06
CA ARG A 203 32.82 3.43 -28.83
C ARG A 203 34.24 3.13 -28.35
N CYS A 204 34.42 2.81 -27.07
CA CYS A 204 35.71 2.38 -26.49
C CYS A 204 36.21 1.02 -27.01
N PHE A 205 35.36 0.23 -27.67
CA PHE A 205 35.72 -1.07 -28.26
C PHE A 205 36.05 -0.97 -29.76
N ARG A 206 36.05 0.24 -30.36
CA ARG A 206 36.19 0.49 -31.82
C ARG A 206 37.43 -0.05 -32.53
N LYS A 207 38.42 -0.62 -31.83
CA LYS A 207 39.57 -1.31 -32.43
C LYS A 207 39.55 -2.83 -32.24
N GLY A 208 38.47 -3.41 -31.70
CA GLY A 208 38.32 -4.86 -31.50
C GLY A 208 39.33 -5.52 -30.54
N ALA A 209 40.39 -4.82 -30.12
CA ALA A 209 41.50 -5.36 -29.36
C ALA A 209 41.35 -5.19 -27.82
N ALA A 210 40.48 -4.28 -27.35
CA ALA A 210 40.46 -3.89 -25.94
C ALA A 210 39.89 -4.95 -24.97
N ILE A 211 39.05 -5.86 -25.46
CA ILE A 211 38.43 -6.95 -24.67
C ILE A 211 38.71 -8.35 -25.24
N LYS A 212 39.39 -8.44 -26.39
CA LYS A 212 39.66 -9.71 -27.08
C LYS A 212 40.73 -10.48 -26.31
N GLY A 213 40.39 -11.68 -25.84
CA GLY A 213 41.27 -12.52 -25.01
C GLY A 213 41.21 -12.23 -23.50
N LYS A 214 40.29 -11.37 -23.04
CA LYS A 214 40.01 -11.16 -21.61
C LYS A 214 38.88 -12.10 -21.15
N PRO A 215 38.92 -12.63 -19.92
CA PRO A 215 37.95 -13.59 -19.39
C PRO A 215 36.63 -12.92 -19.00
N ILE A 216 35.92 -12.34 -19.99
CA ILE A 216 34.62 -11.67 -19.79
C ILE A 216 33.67 -11.93 -20.96
N LEU A 217 32.37 -11.96 -20.67
CA LEU A 217 31.32 -12.00 -21.69
C LEU A 217 30.57 -10.67 -21.73
N TYR A 218 30.67 -9.92 -22.83
CA TYR A 218 29.93 -8.67 -23.00
C TYR A 218 28.59 -8.89 -23.71
N LYS A 219 27.49 -8.42 -23.11
CA LYS A 219 26.14 -8.42 -23.69
C LYS A 219 25.58 -6.99 -23.67
N SER A 220 24.50 -6.76 -24.42
CA SER A 220 23.86 -5.45 -24.44
C SER A 220 22.34 -5.55 -24.42
N SER A 221 21.69 -4.68 -23.63
CA SER A 221 20.24 -4.48 -23.62
C SER A 221 19.94 -2.98 -23.55
N LYS A 222 18.76 -2.54 -23.99
CA LYS A 222 18.41 -1.11 -24.11
C LYS A 222 18.70 -0.29 -22.84
N ASN A 223 18.49 -0.90 -21.67
CA ASN A 223 18.66 -0.24 -20.37
C ASN A 223 19.88 -0.76 -19.58
N ALA A 224 20.71 -1.66 -20.14
CA ALA A 224 21.78 -2.38 -19.43
C ALA A 224 21.31 -3.29 -18.29
N TRP A 225 20.10 -3.85 -18.40
CA TRP A 225 19.54 -4.85 -17.46
C TRP A 225 19.68 -6.27 -18.01
N MET A 226 19.62 -7.27 -17.12
CA MET A 226 19.38 -8.66 -17.51
C MET A 226 18.03 -8.76 -18.23
N THR A 227 17.94 -9.66 -19.21
CA THR A 227 16.69 -9.98 -19.93
C THR A 227 16.55 -11.49 -20.02
N SER A 228 15.33 -11.99 -20.19
CA SER A 228 15.06 -13.43 -20.37
C SER A 228 15.87 -14.06 -21.49
N VAL A 229 16.12 -13.34 -22.57
CA VAL A 229 16.94 -13.80 -23.69
C VAL A 229 18.41 -13.95 -23.29
N ILE A 230 18.97 -12.97 -22.56
CA ILE A 230 20.38 -13.01 -22.12
C ILE A 230 20.59 -14.12 -21.08
N PHE A 231 19.64 -14.28 -20.16
CA PHE A 231 19.68 -15.34 -19.14
C PHE A 231 19.55 -16.74 -19.77
N ASP A 232 18.58 -16.96 -20.67
CA ASP A 232 18.40 -18.23 -21.38
C ASP A 232 19.64 -18.64 -22.17
N GLU A 233 20.24 -17.69 -22.92
CA GLU A 233 21.47 -17.93 -23.66
C GLU A 233 22.63 -18.37 -22.75
N TRP A 234 22.80 -17.70 -21.60
CA TRP A 234 23.85 -18.06 -20.65
C TRP A 234 23.56 -19.40 -19.98
N LEU A 235 22.34 -19.63 -19.52
CA LEU A 235 21.92 -20.86 -18.83
C LEU A 235 22.10 -22.08 -19.74
N HIS A 236 21.81 -21.93 -21.03
CA HIS A 236 22.04 -22.98 -22.02
C HIS A 236 23.54 -23.33 -22.16
N LEU A 237 24.41 -22.32 -22.25
CA LEU A 237 25.87 -22.53 -22.33
C LEU A 237 26.41 -23.15 -21.04
N PHE A 238 25.91 -22.73 -19.87
CA PHE A 238 26.26 -23.32 -18.59
C PHE A 238 25.85 -24.79 -18.52
N ASN A 239 24.63 -25.13 -18.95
CA ASN A 239 24.18 -26.52 -19.04
C ASN A 239 25.04 -27.36 -19.99
N MET A 240 25.47 -26.81 -21.14
CA MET A 240 26.39 -27.51 -22.05
C MET A 240 27.77 -27.74 -21.41
N ARG A 241 28.31 -26.77 -20.65
CA ARG A 241 29.58 -26.92 -19.93
C ARG A 241 29.49 -28.05 -18.89
N MET A 242 28.38 -28.09 -18.14
CA MET A 242 28.13 -29.15 -17.15
C MET A 242 27.94 -30.51 -17.80
N ALA A 243 27.26 -30.58 -18.94
CA ALA A 243 27.14 -31.79 -19.75
C ALA A 243 28.51 -32.29 -20.26
N ALA A 244 29.36 -31.39 -20.76
CA ALA A 244 30.71 -31.75 -21.22
C ALA A 244 31.63 -32.24 -20.09
N ALA A 245 31.43 -31.73 -18.87
CA ALA A 245 32.11 -32.22 -17.67
C ALA A 245 31.43 -33.45 -17.04
N ASN A 246 30.31 -33.93 -17.59
CA ASN A 246 29.45 -34.97 -17.04
C ASN A 246 29.07 -34.73 -15.56
N ARG A 247 28.77 -33.47 -15.21
CA ARG A 247 28.40 -33.02 -13.86
C ARG A 247 26.93 -32.65 -13.84
N LYS A 248 26.20 -33.10 -12.81
CA LYS A 248 24.85 -32.61 -12.51
C LYS A 248 24.93 -31.61 -11.36
N VAL A 249 24.41 -30.41 -11.57
CA VAL A 249 24.58 -29.30 -10.62
C VAL A 249 23.24 -28.65 -10.27
N LEU A 250 23.18 -28.07 -9.08
CA LEU A 250 22.12 -27.18 -8.62
C LEU A 250 22.54 -25.73 -8.86
N LEU A 251 21.68 -24.91 -9.46
CA LEU A 251 21.91 -23.49 -9.67
C LEU A 251 20.85 -22.69 -8.90
N LEU A 252 21.28 -21.97 -7.87
CA LEU A 252 20.45 -21.06 -7.07
C LEU A 252 20.43 -19.68 -7.73
N VAL A 253 19.23 -19.16 -8.00
CA VAL A 253 19.02 -17.90 -8.73
C VAL A 253 17.92 -17.08 -8.06
N ASP A 254 18.02 -15.76 -8.07
CA ASP A 254 16.94 -14.89 -7.60
C ASP A 254 15.65 -15.08 -8.41
N ASN A 255 14.50 -15.00 -7.73
CA ASN A 255 13.19 -15.06 -8.38
C ASN A 255 12.84 -13.70 -9.03
N ALA A 256 13.45 -13.45 -10.19
CA ALA A 256 13.25 -12.23 -10.98
C ALA A 256 12.59 -12.56 -12.32
N SER A 257 11.77 -11.62 -12.83
CA SER A 257 11.03 -11.79 -14.09
C SER A 257 11.90 -12.02 -15.33
N CYS A 258 13.19 -11.65 -15.26
CA CYS A 258 14.19 -11.93 -16.29
C CYS A 258 14.77 -13.35 -16.24
N HIS A 259 14.59 -14.11 -15.16
CA HIS A 259 15.16 -15.46 -15.02
C HIS A 259 14.19 -16.54 -15.50
N LYS A 260 13.87 -16.53 -16.80
CA LYS A 260 12.98 -17.53 -17.42
C LYS A 260 13.75 -18.71 -17.98
N ILE A 261 13.32 -19.92 -17.66
CA ILE A 261 13.83 -21.16 -18.26
C ILE A 261 13.02 -21.39 -19.54
N LEU A 262 13.62 -21.16 -20.72
CA LEU A 262 12.91 -21.28 -22.00
C LEU A 262 13.24 -22.59 -22.73
N ARG A 263 14.13 -23.42 -22.16
CA ARG A 263 14.60 -24.67 -22.76
C ARG A 263 14.73 -25.76 -21.71
N ASN A 264 14.58 -27.01 -22.14
CA ASN A 264 14.82 -28.17 -21.28
C ASN A 264 16.32 -28.29 -20.97
N LEU A 265 16.64 -28.40 -19.68
CA LEU A 265 18.00 -28.59 -19.16
C LEU A 265 18.22 -30.06 -18.82
N THR A 266 19.44 -30.55 -19.03
CA THR A 266 19.78 -31.98 -18.85
C THR A 266 20.74 -32.23 -17.69
N HIS A 267 21.55 -31.24 -17.33
CA HIS A 267 22.64 -31.34 -16.35
C HIS A 267 22.61 -30.22 -15.29
N VAL A 268 21.69 -29.25 -15.42
CA VAL A 268 21.51 -28.15 -14.46
C VAL A 268 20.07 -28.19 -13.95
N THR A 269 19.93 -28.23 -12.62
CA THR A 269 18.65 -28.03 -11.93
C THR A 269 18.64 -26.59 -11.42
N VAL A 270 17.68 -25.77 -11.86
CA VAL A 270 17.56 -24.38 -11.42
C VAL A 270 16.55 -24.30 -10.28
N HIS A 271 16.93 -23.64 -9.19
CA HIS A 271 16.03 -23.36 -8.09
C HIS A 271 15.98 -21.85 -7.84
N PHE A 272 14.77 -21.30 -7.88
CA PHE A 272 14.54 -19.89 -7.61
C PHE A 272 14.45 -19.65 -6.10
N LEU A 273 15.19 -18.68 -5.60
CA LEU A 273 15.13 -18.29 -4.19
C LEU A 273 13.77 -17.66 -3.88
N PRO A 274 13.22 -17.83 -2.66
CA PRO A 274 11.94 -17.22 -2.28
C PRO A 274 11.94 -15.69 -2.47
N PRO A 275 10.82 -15.10 -2.93
CA PRO A 275 10.71 -13.66 -3.13
C PRO A 275 10.94 -12.90 -1.82
N ASN A 276 11.56 -11.72 -1.88
CA ASN A 276 11.87 -10.83 -0.75
C ASN A 276 12.87 -11.36 0.30
N MET A 277 13.51 -12.51 0.07
CA MET A 277 14.49 -13.08 1.01
C MET A 277 15.96 -12.95 0.56
N THR A 278 16.21 -12.29 -0.59
CA THR A 278 17.54 -12.15 -1.21
C THR A 278 18.61 -11.74 -0.18
N SER A 279 18.38 -10.69 0.61
CA SER A 279 19.36 -10.20 1.61
C SER A 279 19.70 -11.20 2.73
N ALA A 280 18.90 -12.26 2.92
CA ALA A 280 19.07 -13.25 3.98
C ALA A 280 19.59 -14.62 3.50
N VAL A 281 19.35 -14.97 2.22
CA VAL A 281 19.65 -16.31 1.65
C VAL A 281 20.45 -16.29 0.34
N GLN A 282 20.75 -15.12 -0.26
CA GLN A 282 21.51 -14.97 -1.51
C GLN A 282 23.04 -14.85 -1.25
N PRO A 283 23.88 -15.85 -1.58
CA PRO A 283 25.31 -15.83 -1.28
C PRO A 283 26.13 -14.72 -1.97
N LEU A 284 25.66 -14.17 -3.10
CA LEU A 284 26.38 -13.18 -3.90
C LEU A 284 25.94 -11.70 -3.68
N ASP A 285 24.97 -11.42 -2.80
CA ASP A 285 24.39 -10.07 -2.60
C ASP A 285 25.24 -9.14 -1.68
N ALA A 286 26.53 -8.97 -1.98
CA ALA A 286 27.44 -8.14 -1.19
C ALA A 286 27.93 -6.85 -1.91
N ALA A 287 27.22 -5.74 -1.65
CA ALA A 287 27.65 -4.33 -1.72
C ALA A 287 28.00 -3.67 -3.09
N ASN A 288 27.38 -2.50 -3.32
CA ASN A 288 27.59 -1.58 -4.45
C ASN A 288 28.96 -0.85 -4.42
N ILE A 289 29.74 -0.96 -5.49
CA ILE A 289 31.02 -0.23 -5.67
C ILE A 289 30.80 1.03 -6.54
N THR A 290 31.20 2.21 -6.05
CA THR A 290 31.09 3.49 -6.79
C THR A 290 32.47 4.13 -7.00
N ARG A 291 32.91 4.26 -8.26
CA ARG A 291 34.11 5.00 -8.71
C ARG A 291 33.82 5.69 -10.03
N LYS A 292 34.46 6.84 -10.31
CA LYS A 292 34.48 7.44 -11.65
C LYS A 292 35.47 6.69 -12.55
N LEU A 293 34.95 5.87 -13.46
CA LEU A 293 35.74 5.13 -14.44
C LEU A 293 35.10 5.33 -15.83
N ASN A 294 35.86 5.20 -16.91
CA ASN A 294 35.25 4.98 -18.23
C ASN A 294 34.82 3.51 -18.37
N VAL A 295 34.00 3.16 -19.37
CA VAL A 295 33.43 1.81 -19.53
C VAL A 295 34.51 0.73 -19.60
N LEU A 296 35.66 1.00 -20.24
CA LEU A 296 36.76 0.04 -20.34
C LEU A 296 37.49 -0.15 -18.98
N GLU A 297 37.70 0.94 -18.25
CA GLU A 297 38.31 0.90 -16.92
C GLU A 297 37.39 0.23 -15.88
N ALA A 298 36.08 0.45 -15.98
CA ALA A 298 35.07 -0.20 -15.14
C ALA A 298 35.05 -1.72 -15.36
N VAL A 299 35.17 -2.14 -16.62
CA VAL A 299 35.28 -3.55 -16.99
C VAL A 299 36.59 -4.17 -16.50
N GLN A 300 37.73 -3.51 -16.71
CA GLN A 300 39.04 -4.03 -16.25
C GLN A 300 39.11 -4.12 -14.72
N PHE A 301 38.57 -3.12 -14.01
CA PHE A 301 38.48 -3.16 -12.55
C PHE A 301 37.63 -4.32 -12.04
N SER A 302 36.52 -4.63 -12.72
CA SER A 302 35.65 -5.75 -12.34
C SER A 302 36.34 -7.10 -12.54
N ILE A 303 37.17 -7.23 -13.60
CA ILE A 303 38.02 -8.41 -13.83
C ILE A 303 39.03 -8.58 -12.70
N ASP A 304 39.76 -7.51 -12.38
CA ASP A 304 40.83 -7.56 -11.38
C ASP A 304 40.27 -7.79 -9.97
N ALA A 305 39.10 -7.21 -9.66
CA ALA A 305 38.39 -7.44 -8.41
C ALA A 305 37.89 -8.89 -8.26
N TRP A 306 37.29 -9.47 -9.31
CA TRP A 306 36.82 -10.86 -9.28
C TRP A 306 37.98 -11.86 -9.18
N ALA A 307 39.09 -11.58 -9.86
CA ALA A 307 40.33 -12.38 -9.76
C ALA A 307 40.94 -12.36 -8.35
N GLY A 308 40.74 -11.28 -7.58
CA GLY A 308 41.23 -11.13 -6.21
C GLY A 308 40.37 -11.81 -5.14
N VAL A 309 39.16 -12.28 -5.47
CA VAL A 309 38.31 -13.02 -4.52
C VAL A 309 38.90 -14.42 -4.32
N THR A 310 39.25 -14.80 -3.10
CA THR A 310 39.82 -16.13 -2.80
C THR A 310 38.71 -17.18 -2.65
N PRO A 311 39.02 -18.50 -2.77
CA PRO A 311 38.05 -19.56 -2.46
C PRO A 311 37.52 -19.45 -1.04
N THR A 312 38.38 -19.15 -0.06
CA THR A 312 38.00 -18.94 1.36
C THR A 312 36.98 -17.82 1.53
N THR A 313 37.12 -16.71 0.80
CA THR A 313 36.12 -15.61 0.83
C THR A 313 34.75 -16.08 0.34
N ILE A 314 34.70 -16.87 -0.72
CA ILE A 314 33.45 -17.42 -1.24
C ILE A 314 32.83 -18.38 -0.24
N THR A 315 33.60 -19.34 0.28
CA THR A 315 33.12 -20.29 1.30
C THR A 315 32.53 -19.56 2.50
N ASN A 316 33.18 -18.50 2.97
CA ASN A 316 32.67 -17.69 4.09
C ASN A 316 31.36 -16.95 3.76
N CYS A 317 31.15 -16.49 2.52
CA CYS A 317 29.87 -15.91 2.10
C CYS A 317 28.75 -16.96 2.13
N TRP A 318 29.01 -18.17 1.61
CA TRP A 318 28.04 -19.27 1.66
C TRP A 318 27.69 -19.69 3.10
N VAL A 319 28.68 -19.76 4.01
CA VAL A 319 28.45 -20.05 5.43
C VAL A 319 27.55 -19.01 6.11
N LYS A 320 27.70 -17.72 5.77
CA LYS A 320 26.90 -16.64 6.37
C LYS A 320 25.41 -16.71 6.05
N THR A 321 25.03 -17.29 4.91
CA THR A 321 23.62 -17.45 4.52
C THR A 321 22.87 -18.51 5.37
N ARG A 322 23.62 -19.41 6.02
CA ARG A 322 23.13 -20.57 6.78
C ARG A 322 22.31 -21.58 5.95
N ILE A 323 22.41 -21.57 4.61
CA ILE A 323 21.74 -22.57 3.75
C ILE A 323 22.55 -23.88 3.60
N LEU A 324 23.80 -23.91 4.09
CA LEU A 324 24.60 -25.13 4.22
C LEU A 324 24.34 -25.76 5.59
N GLY A 325 23.77 -26.97 5.66
CA GLY A 325 23.49 -27.67 6.93
C GLY A 325 24.74 -28.19 7.65
N GLU A 326 24.64 -28.56 8.93
CA GLU A 326 25.78 -28.96 9.79
C GLU A 326 26.63 -30.12 9.23
N LYS A 327 26.00 -31.13 8.62
CA LYS A 327 26.71 -32.24 7.95
C LYS A 327 27.50 -31.80 6.71
N MET A 328 27.00 -30.79 5.99
CA MET A 328 27.68 -30.21 4.83
C MET A 328 28.81 -29.28 5.27
N LEU A 329 28.57 -28.43 6.27
CA LEU A 329 29.60 -27.61 6.96
C LEU A 329 30.76 -28.47 7.47
N GLY A 330 30.47 -29.64 8.03
CA GLY A 330 31.46 -30.63 8.44
C GLY A 330 32.29 -31.15 7.28
N ARG A 331 31.73 -31.34 6.07
CA ARG A 331 32.47 -31.75 4.86
C ARG A 331 33.24 -30.61 4.19
N THR A 332 32.69 -29.40 4.17
CA THR A 332 33.39 -28.20 3.66
C THR A 332 34.54 -27.78 4.59
N ARG A 333 34.48 -28.16 5.88
CA ARG A 333 35.58 -28.07 6.85
C ARG A 333 36.50 -29.29 6.87
N ALA A 334 36.00 -30.50 6.59
CA ALA A 334 36.80 -31.73 6.59
C ALA A 334 37.72 -31.87 5.37
N ASP A 335 37.42 -31.20 4.24
CA ASP A 335 38.40 -31.00 3.15
C ASP A 335 39.44 -29.91 3.48
N THR A 336 39.40 -29.33 4.69
CA THR A 336 40.43 -28.46 5.26
C THR A 336 41.09 -29.03 6.53
N ASP A 337 40.92 -30.32 6.84
CA ASP A 337 41.64 -30.94 7.96
C ASP A 337 43.07 -31.33 7.57
N TYR A 338 43.97 -30.33 7.63
CA TYR A 338 45.33 -30.54 8.12
C TYR A 338 45.44 -29.81 9.47
N ILE A 339 45.04 -30.49 10.56
CA ILE A 339 45.83 -30.41 11.79
C ILE A 339 46.84 -31.55 11.67
N GLU A 340 47.92 -31.31 10.94
CA GLU A 340 49.20 -31.92 11.31
C GLU A 340 49.89 -30.93 12.24
N GLU A 341 50.34 -31.44 13.39
CA GLU A 341 51.37 -30.79 14.19
C GLU A 341 52.45 -30.30 13.23
N VAL A 342 52.64 -28.99 13.16
CA VAL A 342 53.67 -28.38 12.32
C VAL A 342 54.96 -29.07 12.68
N SER A 343 55.48 -29.89 11.77
CA SER A 343 56.76 -30.54 12.00
C SER A 343 57.76 -29.42 12.30
N SER A 344 58.67 -29.64 13.23
CA SER A 344 59.65 -28.64 13.66
C SER A 344 60.39 -27.97 12.50
N ASN A 345 60.42 -28.62 11.32
CA ASN A 345 60.99 -28.09 10.09
C ASN A 345 60.14 -27.01 9.39
N GLU A 346 58.81 -27.07 9.45
CA GLU A 346 57.93 -26.06 8.83
C GLU A 346 57.84 -24.78 9.67
N MET A 347 57.92 -24.90 11.00
CA MET A 347 58.08 -23.75 11.90
C MET A 347 59.42 -23.05 11.70
N GLU A 348 60.50 -23.79 11.38
CA GLU A 348 61.79 -23.21 11.02
C GLU A 348 61.76 -22.51 9.66
N GLU A 349 61.04 -23.04 8.65
CA GLU A 349 60.86 -22.37 7.36
C GLU A 349 60.01 -21.10 7.48
N LEU A 350 58.90 -21.13 8.24
CA LEU A 350 58.09 -19.94 8.52
C LEU A 350 58.85 -18.89 9.33
N THR A 351 59.68 -19.32 10.30
CA THR A 351 60.58 -18.42 11.05
C THR A 351 61.69 -17.87 10.15
N ALA A 352 62.21 -18.65 9.20
CA ALA A 352 63.21 -18.20 8.22
C ALA A 352 62.62 -17.25 7.17
N MET A 353 61.34 -17.42 6.79
CA MET A 353 60.62 -16.52 5.91
C MET A 353 60.22 -15.21 6.61
N LEU A 354 59.79 -15.30 7.88
CA LEU A 354 59.40 -14.13 8.68
C LEU A 354 60.60 -13.35 9.24
N SER A 355 61.75 -13.99 9.45
CA SER A 355 63.01 -13.31 9.84
C SER A 355 63.63 -12.48 8.71
N ARG A 356 63.13 -12.61 7.47
CA ARG A 356 63.52 -11.73 6.35
C ARG A 356 62.71 -10.43 6.28
N TRP A 357 61.71 -10.25 7.16
CA TRP A 357 60.94 -9.02 7.29
C TRP A 357 61.14 -8.41 8.68
N GLU A 358 61.85 -7.29 8.75
CA GLU A 358 61.92 -6.51 10.00
C GLU A 358 60.53 -5.97 10.35
N GLY A 359 60.01 -6.43 11.51
CA GLY A 359 58.74 -5.96 12.08
C GLY A 359 57.56 -6.96 12.00
N ALA A 360 57.79 -8.23 11.70
CA ALA A 360 56.73 -9.23 11.70
C ALA A 360 56.24 -9.58 13.13
N VAL A 361 54.92 -9.67 13.24
CA VAL A 361 54.13 -10.14 14.39
C VAL A 361 54.34 -11.66 14.53
N SER A 362 54.34 -12.22 15.75
CA SER A 362 54.48 -13.67 15.88
C SER A 362 53.31 -14.38 15.20
N ALA A 363 53.56 -15.56 14.61
CA ALA A 363 52.51 -16.34 13.95
C ALA A 363 51.30 -16.61 14.88
N SER A 364 51.54 -16.66 16.20
CA SER A 364 50.50 -16.75 17.24
C SER A 364 49.68 -15.46 17.43
N GLU A 365 50.26 -14.27 17.35
CA GLU A 365 49.52 -13.00 17.42
C GLU A 365 48.72 -12.72 16.13
N TYR A 366 49.13 -13.27 14.99
CA TYR A 366 48.41 -13.12 13.72
C TYR A 366 47.07 -13.89 13.73
N LEU A 367 47.00 -15.04 14.40
CA LEU A 367 45.81 -15.90 14.42
C LEU A 367 44.74 -15.46 15.42
N ALA A 368 45.08 -14.62 16.41
CA ALA A 368 44.17 -14.21 17.49
C ALA A 368 43.42 -12.88 17.24
N VAL A 369 43.49 -12.31 16.04
CA VAL A 369 43.00 -10.94 15.75
C VAL A 369 41.46 -10.83 15.73
N ASP A 370 40.73 -11.93 15.51
CA ASP A 370 39.27 -11.89 15.30
C ASP A 370 38.43 -12.11 16.58
N GLU A 371 39.03 -12.36 17.75
CA GLU A 371 38.26 -12.60 18.99
C GLU A 371 37.85 -11.33 19.77
N ASP A 372 38.23 -10.12 19.32
CA ASP A 372 38.06 -8.87 20.09
C ASP A 372 37.00 -7.87 19.54
N VAL A 373 35.96 -8.32 18.82
CA VAL A 373 34.84 -7.45 18.39
C VAL A 373 33.58 -7.67 19.25
N PRO A 374 33.17 -6.72 20.11
CA PRO A 374 31.92 -6.83 20.87
C PRO A 374 30.69 -6.51 20.00
N VAL A 375 29.68 -7.37 20.07
CA VAL A 375 28.34 -7.20 19.48
C VAL A 375 27.43 -6.48 20.48
N HIS A 376 26.74 -5.41 20.07
CA HIS A 376 25.75 -4.70 20.88
C HIS A 376 24.34 -5.16 20.49
N GLU A 377 23.57 -5.71 21.44
CA GLU A 377 22.12 -5.93 21.32
C GLU A 377 21.35 -4.62 21.66
N PRO A 378 20.22 -4.32 20.99
CA PRO A 378 19.39 -3.16 21.31
C PRO A 378 18.41 -3.43 22.48
N ASP A 379 18.41 -2.51 23.45
CA ASP A 379 17.56 -2.51 24.65
C ASP A 379 16.06 -2.32 24.35
N VAL A 380 15.23 -3.19 24.92
CA VAL A 380 13.76 -3.06 24.98
C VAL A 380 13.39 -2.29 26.25
N LEU A 381 12.66 -1.17 26.11
CA LEU A 381 12.04 -0.47 27.23
C LEU A 381 10.60 -0.98 27.42
N VAL A 382 10.32 -1.56 28.59
CA VAL A 382 8.99 -1.96 29.07
C VAL A 382 8.60 -0.99 30.19
N ASP A 383 7.47 -0.30 30.07
CA ASP A 383 6.84 0.45 31.15
C ASP A 383 5.87 -0.47 31.92
N GLU A 384 6.07 -0.59 33.23
CA GLU A 384 5.19 -1.30 34.17
C GLU A 384 4.02 -0.41 34.64
N ALA A 385 2.81 -0.97 34.63
CA ALA A 385 1.69 -0.47 35.43
C ALA A 385 1.41 -1.47 36.58
N ALA A 386 1.35 -0.96 37.80
CA ALA A 386 1.14 -1.71 39.03
C ALA A 386 -0.35 -1.82 39.43
N GLY A 387 -0.74 -2.97 39.99
CA GLY A 387 -1.57 -3.02 41.20
C GLY A 387 -2.83 -3.91 41.21
N SER A 388 -2.78 -4.92 42.09
CA SER A 388 -3.87 -5.66 42.79
C SER A 388 -4.58 -6.78 42.02
N ASP A 389 -4.98 -7.93 42.59
CA ASP A 389 -4.66 -8.66 43.83
C ASP A 389 -5.30 -10.08 43.72
N ALA A 390 -4.83 -11.00 44.57
CA ALA A 390 -5.52 -12.21 45.09
C ALA A 390 -5.53 -13.54 44.30
N VAL A 391 -4.42 -14.27 44.48
CA VAL A 391 -4.20 -15.71 44.77
C VAL A 391 -5.42 -16.63 45.06
N SER A 392 -5.44 -17.82 44.45
CA SER A 392 -5.77 -19.09 45.13
C SER A 392 -5.02 -20.30 44.53
N GLN A 393 -4.56 -21.16 45.44
CA GLN A 393 -3.66 -22.33 45.34
C GLN A 393 -4.15 -23.47 44.42
N ASP A 394 -3.27 -23.97 43.54
CA ASP A 394 -2.53 -25.25 43.58
C ASP A 394 -3.39 -26.52 43.45
N GLU A 395 -3.32 -27.17 42.28
CA GLU A 395 -3.13 -28.62 42.16
C GLU A 395 -2.11 -28.90 41.02
N GLN A 396 -1.12 -29.73 41.33
CA GLN A 396 -0.04 -30.20 40.46
C GLN A 396 -0.51 -31.42 39.66
N GLU A 397 -0.26 -31.46 38.35
CA GLU A 397 -0.06 -32.70 37.59
C GLU A 397 1.03 -32.49 36.52
N GLU A 398 2.01 -33.38 36.49
CA GLU A 398 3.04 -33.54 35.45
C GLU A 398 2.41 -34.19 34.20
N GLU A 399 2.84 -33.84 32.98
CA GLU A 399 3.22 -34.78 31.89
C GLU A 399 3.44 -34.11 30.50
N GLU A 400 4.60 -34.46 29.93
CA GLU A 400 4.94 -34.73 28.51
C GLU A 400 4.84 -33.70 27.36
N GLU A 401 5.94 -33.65 26.59
CA GLU A 401 6.12 -32.94 25.32
C GLU A 401 5.14 -33.43 24.23
N GLN A 402 4.40 -32.51 23.59
CA GLN A 402 3.56 -32.81 22.41
C GLN A 402 4.05 -32.08 21.14
N GLU A 403 4.31 -32.86 20.10
CA GLU A 403 4.42 -32.42 18.69
C GLU A 403 3.12 -31.74 18.22
N PRO A 404 3.18 -30.79 17.25
CA PRO A 404 2.02 -29.99 16.87
C PRO A 404 0.94 -30.83 16.15
N ALA A 405 -0.25 -30.85 16.73
CA ALA A 405 -1.39 -31.61 16.21
C ALA A 405 -1.94 -31.02 14.89
N VAL A 406 -2.03 -31.86 13.86
CA VAL A 406 -2.76 -31.55 12.62
C VAL A 406 -4.25 -31.40 12.92
N GLN A 407 -4.84 -30.27 12.51
CA GLN A 407 -6.26 -30.02 12.77
C GLN A 407 -7.15 -31.06 12.06
N PRO A 408 -8.10 -31.72 12.76
CA PRO A 408 -8.95 -32.77 12.19
C PRO A 408 -9.72 -32.35 10.94
N ALA A 409 -10.09 -31.07 10.82
CA ALA A 409 -10.80 -30.52 9.67
C ALA A 409 -9.95 -30.54 8.38
N ILE A 410 -8.64 -30.31 8.51
CA ILE A 410 -7.70 -30.31 7.38
C ILE A 410 -7.42 -31.76 6.95
N ALA A 411 -7.22 -32.67 7.90
CA ALA A 411 -7.07 -34.09 7.62
C ALA A 411 -8.33 -34.67 6.93
N LEU A 412 -9.53 -34.30 7.40
CA LEU A 412 -10.79 -34.77 6.83
C LEU A 412 -11.00 -34.26 5.40
N ARG A 413 -10.69 -32.98 5.14
CA ARG A 413 -10.75 -32.39 3.80
C ARG A 413 -9.84 -33.13 2.81
N HIS A 414 -8.59 -33.40 3.18
CA HIS A 414 -7.67 -34.13 2.32
C HIS A 414 -8.06 -35.60 2.12
N CYS A 415 -8.67 -36.25 3.13
CA CYS A 415 -9.26 -37.58 2.97
C CYS A 415 -10.44 -37.58 1.98
N MET A 416 -11.29 -36.54 2.01
CA MET A 416 -12.42 -36.42 1.07
C MET A 416 -11.96 -36.15 -0.36
N GLU A 417 -10.96 -35.27 -0.53
CA GLU A 417 -10.34 -34.97 -1.83
C GLU A 417 -9.67 -36.22 -2.43
N LEU A 418 -8.95 -37.00 -1.61
CA LEU A 418 -8.32 -38.26 -2.02
C LEU A 418 -9.36 -39.34 -2.39
N ALA A 419 -10.47 -39.44 -1.65
CA ALA A 419 -11.55 -40.38 -1.97
C ALA A 419 -12.25 -40.02 -3.28
N ALA A 420 -12.52 -38.73 -3.52
CA ALA A 420 -13.12 -38.24 -4.76
C ALA A 420 -12.21 -38.49 -5.97
N PHE A 421 -10.90 -38.27 -5.82
CA PHE A 421 -9.90 -38.54 -6.85
C PHE A 421 -9.84 -40.04 -7.21
N LEU A 422 -9.79 -40.92 -6.21
CA LEU A 422 -9.74 -42.37 -6.44
C LEU A 422 -11.02 -42.90 -7.11
N LEU A 423 -12.19 -42.31 -6.84
CA LEU A 423 -13.47 -42.68 -7.47
C LEU A 423 -13.59 -42.28 -8.94
N GLN A 424 -12.80 -41.31 -9.40
CA GLN A 424 -12.83 -40.82 -10.79
C GLN A 424 -11.86 -41.58 -11.73
N CYS A 425 -10.97 -42.42 -11.18
CA CYS A 425 -10.06 -43.25 -11.96
C CYS A 425 -10.76 -44.53 -12.46
N GLY A 426 -10.91 -44.68 -13.78
CA GLY A 426 -11.73 -45.72 -14.42
C GLY A 426 -11.26 -47.17 -14.28
N GLU A 427 -9.97 -47.44 -14.03
CA GLU A 427 -9.47 -48.76 -13.64
C GLU A 427 -8.61 -48.65 -12.38
N GLN A 428 -9.07 -49.22 -11.27
CA GLN A 428 -8.42 -49.14 -9.95
C GLN A 428 -7.62 -50.43 -9.66
N THR A 429 -6.35 -50.27 -9.30
CA THR A 429 -5.50 -51.34 -8.76
C THR A 429 -6.00 -51.82 -7.39
N ASP A 430 -5.64 -53.04 -6.96
CA ASP A 430 -6.07 -53.58 -5.65
C ASP A 430 -5.59 -52.74 -4.47
N ARG A 431 -4.48 -52.02 -4.63
CA ARG A 431 -3.95 -51.09 -3.62
C ARG A 431 -4.80 -49.83 -3.51
N GLU A 432 -5.28 -49.31 -4.62
CA GLU A 432 -6.18 -48.14 -4.68
C GLU A 432 -7.57 -48.49 -4.15
N ARG A 433 -8.09 -49.69 -4.44
CA ARG A 433 -9.35 -50.18 -3.88
C ARG A 433 -9.32 -50.30 -2.36
N ARG A 434 -8.22 -50.82 -1.79
CA ARG A 434 -8.03 -50.89 -0.33
C ARG A 434 -7.87 -49.51 0.29
N THR A 435 -7.14 -48.61 -0.36
CA THR A 435 -6.97 -47.23 0.11
C THR A 435 -8.30 -46.48 0.11
N LEU A 436 -9.10 -46.62 -0.94
CA LEU A 436 -10.45 -46.05 -1.02
C LEU A 436 -11.38 -46.63 0.06
N GLN A 437 -11.33 -47.94 0.33
CA GLN A 437 -12.10 -48.54 1.42
C GLN A 437 -11.71 -48.00 2.80
N THR A 438 -10.41 -47.85 3.07
CA THR A 438 -9.91 -47.31 4.35
C THR A 438 -10.27 -45.85 4.52
N VAL A 439 -10.08 -45.02 3.50
CA VAL A 439 -10.39 -43.57 3.56
C VAL A 439 -11.90 -43.33 3.65
N THR A 440 -12.72 -44.12 2.95
CA THR A 440 -14.19 -44.01 3.03
C THR A 440 -14.73 -44.47 4.39
N ALA A 441 -14.10 -45.47 5.02
CA ALA A 441 -14.44 -45.88 6.38
C ALA A 441 -14.08 -44.80 7.41
N LEU A 442 -12.91 -44.17 7.28
CA LEU A 442 -12.49 -43.04 8.12
C LEU A 442 -13.49 -41.87 8.02
N VAL A 443 -13.83 -41.46 6.80
CA VAL A 443 -14.79 -40.36 6.55
C VAL A 443 -16.17 -40.66 7.16
N ARG A 444 -16.63 -41.92 7.15
CA ARG A 444 -17.89 -42.37 7.78
C ARG A 444 -17.85 -42.41 9.30
N GLU A 445 -16.70 -42.73 9.89
CA GLU A 445 -16.52 -42.66 11.35
C GLU A 445 -16.45 -41.21 11.83
N THR A 446 -15.78 -40.32 11.10
CA THR A 446 -15.66 -38.90 11.49
C THR A 446 -16.96 -38.12 11.31
N THR A 447 -17.79 -38.46 10.30
CA THR A 447 -19.15 -37.87 10.15
C THR A 447 -20.12 -38.31 11.24
N ARG A 448 -19.99 -39.54 11.78
CA ARG A 448 -20.74 -39.96 12.98
C ARG A 448 -20.34 -39.19 14.24
N VAL A 449 -19.10 -38.73 14.33
CA VAL A 449 -18.61 -37.89 15.45
C VAL A 449 -19.07 -36.44 15.29
N SER A 450 -19.22 -35.91 14.06
CA SER A 450 -19.77 -34.56 13.85
C SER A 450 -21.27 -34.47 14.19
N ASP A 451 -22.04 -35.53 13.95
CA ASP A 451 -23.47 -35.57 14.30
C ASP A 451 -23.72 -35.68 15.82
N ALA A 452 -22.77 -36.24 16.58
CA ALA A 452 -22.85 -36.33 18.04
C ALA A 452 -22.40 -35.03 18.76
N ILE A 453 -21.65 -34.15 18.08
CA ILE A 453 -21.20 -32.85 18.59
C ILE A 453 -22.21 -31.73 18.24
N MET A 454 -23.19 -31.98 17.37
CA MET A 454 -24.27 -31.06 16.97
C MET A 454 -25.53 -31.14 17.87
N ALA A 455 -25.42 -31.65 19.11
CA ALA A 455 -26.46 -31.41 20.11
C ALA A 455 -26.24 -30.02 20.74
N PRO A 456 -27.25 -29.13 20.79
CA PRO A 456 -27.05 -27.74 21.17
C PRO A 456 -26.79 -27.63 22.68
N SER A 457 -25.53 -27.49 23.06
CA SER A 457 -25.16 -26.87 24.32
C SER A 457 -25.04 -25.36 24.08
N VAL A 458 -25.98 -24.62 24.66
CA VAL A 458 -25.97 -23.16 24.71
C VAL A 458 -24.70 -22.71 25.45
N HIS A 459 -23.71 -22.27 24.69
CA HIS A 459 -22.64 -21.42 25.19
C HIS A 459 -22.40 -20.30 24.18
N ILE A 460 -22.92 -19.12 24.54
CA ILE A 460 -22.61 -17.83 23.93
C ILE A 460 -21.22 -17.43 24.43
N PRO A 461 -20.30 -17.10 23.51
CA PRO A 461 -19.43 -15.97 23.75
C PRO A 461 -19.55 -15.00 22.58
N SER A 462 -20.40 -13.97 22.72
CA SER A 462 -20.22 -12.75 21.95
C SER A 462 -18.85 -12.19 22.33
N LYS A 463 -17.88 -12.17 21.42
CA LYS A 463 -16.84 -11.14 21.52
C LYS A 463 -17.58 -9.82 21.37
N GLY A 464 -17.77 -9.11 22.49
CA GLY A 464 -18.67 -7.97 22.59
C GLY A 464 -18.38 -6.90 21.54
N ILE A 465 -19.45 -6.32 21.00
CA ILE A 465 -19.39 -5.11 20.18
C ILE A 465 -18.64 -4.06 21.00
N LYS A 466 -17.46 -3.62 20.51
CA LYS A 466 -16.61 -2.69 21.26
C LYS A 466 -17.11 -1.26 21.14
N HIS A 467 -17.62 -0.88 19.97
CA HIS A 467 -18.15 0.45 19.73
C HIS A 467 -19.45 0.41 18.90
N PRO A 468 -20.46 1.26 19.19
CA PRO A 468 -21.73 1.30 18.48
C PRO A 468 -21.66 1.52 16.96
N LEU A 469 -20.59 2.19 16.51
CA LEU A 469 -20.31 2.50 15.10
C LEU A 469 -19.35 1.50 14.42
N ASP A 470 -18.95 0.42 15.10
CA ASP A 470 -18.16 -0.61 14.43
C ASP A 470 -18.98 -1.25 13.30
N PRO A 471 -18.36 -1.59 12.15
CA PRO A 471 -19.03 -2.26 11.05
C PRO A 471 -19.76 -3.53 11.50
N VAL A 472 -20.78 -3.94 10.73
CA VAL A 472 -21.50 -5.19 10.99
C VAL A 472 -20.56 -6.39 10.89
N THR A 473 -20.72 -7.33 11.81
CA THR A 473 -19.99 -8.60 11.81
C THR A 473 -20.79 -9.71 11.14
N ALA A 474 -20.11 -10.77 10.71
CA ALA A 474 -20.77 -11.93 10.11
C ALA A 474 -21.79 -12.59 11.07
N ASP A 475 -21.50 -12.63 12.37
CA ASP A 475 -22.41 -13.22 13.36
C ASP A 475 -23.66 -12.36 13.57
N GLU A 476 -23.49 -11.05 13.58
CA GLU A 476 -24.60 -10.09 13.63
C GLU A 476 -25.53 -10.23 12.42
N VAL A 477 -24.99 -10.39 11.21
CA VAL A 477 -25.76 -10.66 9.99
C VAL A 477 -26.55 -11.97 10.13
N ARG A 478 -25.91 -13.05 10.58
CA ARG A 478 -26.57 -14.35 10.79
C ARG A 478 -27.69 -14.26 11.83
N ILE A 479 -27.48 -13.51 12.92
CA ILE A 479 -28.50 -13.27 13.93
C ILE A 479 -29.68 -12.51 13.32
N ALA A 480 -29.44 -11.45 12.56
CA ALA A 480 -30.51 -10.70 11.90
C ALA A 480 -31.32 -11.59 10.95
N LYS A 481 -30.66 -12.38 10.11
CA LYS A 481 -31.31 -13.37 9.23
C LYS A 481 -32.14 -14.39 10.02
N GLN A 482 -31.62 -14.90 11.13
CA GLN A 482 -32.36 -15.83 11.99
C GLN A 482 -33.60 -15.18 12.61
N VAL A 483 -33.51 -13.94 13.08
CA VAL A 483 -34.67 -13.22 13.66
C VAL A 483 -35.76 -13.00 12.60
N LEU A 484 -35.39 -12.68 11.36
CA LEU A 484 -36.34 -12.59 10.25
C LEU A 484 -36.97 -13.95 9.92
N ALA A 485 -36.17 -15.01 9.90
CA ALA A 485 -36.65 -16.37 9.67
C ALA A 485 -37.63 -16.84 10.77
N ASP A 486 -37.32 -16.56 12.05
CA ASP A 486 -38.17 -16.86 13.20
C ASP A 486 -39.51 -16.11 13.13
N ALA A 487 -39.54 -14.92 12.50
CA ALA A 487 -40.74 -14.13 12.25
C ALA A 487 -41.53 -14.58 11.01
N GLY A 488 -41.08 -15.62 10.29
CA GLY A 488 -41.75 -16.17 9.11
C GLY A 488 -41.17 -15.73 7.76
N TYR A 489 -40.11 -14.92 7.76
CA TYR A 489 -39.42 -14.48 6.54
C TYR A 489 -38.24 -15.40 6.20
N SER A 490 -38.56 -16.65 5.84
CA SER A 490 -37.58 -17.72 5.56
C SER A 490 -37.74 -18.37 4.17
N SER A 491 -38.55 -17.78 3.29
CA SER A 491 -38.74 -18.28 1.93
C SER A 491 -37.41 -18.31 1.16
N PRO A 492 -37.12 -19.36 0.37
CA PRO A 492 -35.93 -19.40 -0.49
C PRO A 492 -35.98 -18.37 -1.62
N GLU A 493 -37.14 -17.75 -1.87
CA GLU A 493 -37.35 -16.70 -2.87
C GLU A 493 -36.99 -15.30 -2.35
N LEU A 494 -36.60 -15.18 -1.07
CA LEU A 494 -36.15 -13.90 -0.51
C LEU A 494 -34.74 -13.55 -0.98
N ARG A 495 -34.55 -12.30 -1.38
CA ARG A 495 -33.26 -11.71 -1.72
C ARG A 495 -33.01 -10.48 -0.86
N TYR A 496 -31.79 -10.32 -0.37
CA TYR A 496 -31.41 -9.28 0.56
C TYR A 496 -30.48 -8.29 -0.15
N ALA A 497 -30.83 -7.01 -0.08
CA ALA A 497 -29.93 -5.91 -0.37
C ALA A 497 -29.77 -5.04 0.88
N TYR A 498 -28.78 -4.14 0.87
CA TYR A 498 -28.60 -3.13 1.92
C TYR A 498 -28.64 -3.69 3.35
N VAL A 499 -28.00 -4.84 3.60
CA VAL A 499 -27.78 -5.33 4.96
C VAL A 499 -26.64 -4.53 5.59
N MET A 500 -26.99 -3.56 6.42
CA MET A 500 -26.06 -2.54 6.92
C MET A 500 -26.38 -2.17 8.36
N LEU A 501 -25.39 -1.64 9.08
CA LEU A 501 -25.60 -1.07 10.40
C LEU A 501 -26.64 0.07 10.29
N PHE A 502 -27.69 0.02 11.11
CA PHE A 502 -28.60 1.13 11.29
C PHE A 502 -28.02 2.05 12.38
N GLU A 503 -27.14 2.96 11.95
CA GLU A 503 -26.30 3.77 12.84
C GLU A 503 -27.12 4.47 13.95
N PRO A 504 -26.67 4.46 15.22
CA PRO A 504 -27.33 5.17 16.31
C PRO A 504 -27.32 6.69 16.10
N ASP A 505 -28.33 7.37 16.65
CA ASP A 505 -28.39 8.84 16.58
C ASP A 505 -27.38 9.53 17.53
N HIS A 506 -27.15 10.84 17.32
CA HIS A 506 -26.22 11.61 18.15
C HIS A 506 -26.55 11.55 19.66
N PRO A 507 -27.82 11.69 20.11
CA PRO A 507 -28.15 11.56 21.53
C PRO A 507 -27.82 10.19 22.11
N THR A 508 -28.03 9.11 21.36
CA THR A 508 -27.73 7.75 21.84
C THR A 508 -26.22 7.51 21.91
N LEU A 509 -25.47 7.97 20.91
CA LEU A 509 -23.99 7.94 20.94
C LEU A 509 -23.42 8.73 22.11
N ALA A 510 -23.93 9.94 22.36
CA ALA A 510 -23.48 10.76 23.48
C ALA A 510 -23.68 10.08 24.84
N LYS A 511 -24.82 9.38 25.04
CA LYS A 511 -25.07 8.59 26.25
C LYS A 511 -24.11 7.42 26.40
N PHE A 512 -23.77 6.75 25.30
CA PHE A 512 -22.77 5.70 25.29
C PHE A 512 -21.38 6.25 25.66
N GLU A 513 -20.95 7.35 25.03
CA GLU A 513 -19.68 8.04 25.33
C GLU A 513 -19.60 8.49 26.81
N ALA A 514 -20.73 8.89 27.40
CA ALA A 514 -20.83 9.28 28.81
C ALA A 514 -20.87 8.09 29.79
N GLY A 515 -20.93 6.85 29.30
CA GLY A 515 -21.11 5.65 30.13
C GLY A 515 -22.50 5.57 30.79
N GLU A 516 -23.47 6.35 30.31
CA GLU A 516 -24.85 6.40 30.81
C GLU A 516 -25.72 5.28 30.22
N LEU A 517 -25.22 4.60 29.19
CA LEU A 517 -25.88 3.49 28.52
C LEU A 517 -24.98 2.26 28.62
N ALA A 518 -25.40 1.25 29.39
CA ALA A 518 -24.65 0.00 29.56
C ALA A 518 -24.63 -0.83 28.27
N GLU A 519 -25.71 -0.81 27.51
CA GLU A 519 -25.86 -1.49 26.22
C GLU A 519 -26.66 -0.60 25.25
N ILE A 520 -26.16 -0.46 24.02
CA ILE A 520 -26.88 0.23 22.94
C ILE A 520 -27.68 -0.78 22.12
N PRO A 521 -28.91 -0.45 21.67
CA PRO A 521 -29.56 -1.24 20.63
C PRO A 521 -28.61 -1.40 19.45
N ARG A 522 -28.34 -2.65 19.06
CA ARG A 522 -27.52 -2.95 17.89
C ARG A 522 -28.47 -3.27 16.76
N GLU A 523 -28.77 -2.24 15.97
CA GLU A 523 -29.80 -2.30 14.94
C GLU A 523 -29.16 -2.53 13.57
N ILE A 524 -29.69 -3.51 12.81
CA ILE A 524 -29.25 -3.84 11.46
C ILE A 524 -30.43 -3.62 10.52
N GLY A 525 -30.25 -2.74 9.54
CA GLY A 525 -31.20 -2.56 8.46
C GLY A 525 -31.04 -3.68 7.43
N ALA A 526 -32.14 -4.17 6.87
CA ALA A 526 -32.15 -5.14 5.78
C ALA A 526 -33.30 -4.83 4.81
N LEU A 527 -32.96 -4.60 3.55
CA LEU A 527 -33.94 -4.41 2.48
C LEU A 527 -34.14 -5.75 1.76
N VAL A 528 -35.37 -6.27 1.77
CA VAL A 528 -35.65 -7.65 1.35
C VAL A 528 -36.68 -7.66 0.25
N LEU A 529 -36.37 -8.30 -0.88
CA LEU A 529 -37.26 -8.57 -1.99
C LEU A 529 -37.74 -10.02 -1.92
N ASP A 530 -39.04 -10.22 -1.98
CA ASP A 530 -39.62 -11.52 -2.29
C ASP A 530 -39.80 -11.65 -3.81
N GLN A 531 -38.97 -12.47 -4.46
CA GLN A 531 -39.01 -12.64 -5.91
C GLN A 531 -40.33 -13.27 -6.40
N ALA A 532 -41.02 -14.06 -5.56
CA ALA A 532 -42.26 -14.71 -5.95
C ALA A 532 -43.43 -13.72 -6.05
N THR A 533 -43.41 -12.68 -5.21
CA THR A 533 -44.51 -11.70 -5.10
C THR A 533 -44.13 -10.32 -5.61
N ASN A 534 -42.84 -10.06 -5.85
CA ASN A 534 -42.27 -8.75 -6.17
C ASN A 534 -42.50 -7.70 -5.06
N VAL A 535 -42.75 -8.16 -3.82
CA VAL A 535 -42.93 -7.29 -2.66
C VAL A 535 -41.57 -7.00 -2.04
N THR A 536 -41.29 -5.72 -1.79
CA THR A 536 -40.08 -5.28 -1.08
C THR A 536 -40.45 -4.85 0.33
N ARG A 537 -39.64 -5.24 1.32
CA ARG A 537 -39.78 -4.84 2.73
C ARG A 537 -38.48 -4.30 3.29
N ASP A 538 -38.57 -3.18 4.00
CA ASP A 538 -37.49 -2.59 4.79
C ASP A 538 -37.63 -3.01 6.25
N PHE A 539 -36.65 -3.78 6.72
CA PHE A 539 -36.55 -4.24 8.09
C PHE A 539 -35.45 -3.50 8.84
N VAL A 540 -35.68 -3.28 10.14
CA VAL A 540 -34.61 -3.02 11.10
C VAL A 540 -34.72 -4.06 12.20
N VAL A 541 -33.62 -4.74 12.48
CA VAL A 541 -33.53 -5.82 13.47
C VAL A 541 -32.59 -5.40 14.59
N ASP A 542 -33.08 -5.39 15.83
CA ASP A 542 -32.23 -5.27 17.01
C ASP A 542 -31.67 -6.66 17.33
N VAL A 543 -30.39 -6.89 17.01
CA VAL A 543 -29.76 -8.22 17.09
C VAL A 543 -29.42 -8.62 18.53
N VAL A 544 -29.30 -7.66 19.45
CA VAL A 544 -29.12 -7.93 20.87
C VAL A 544 -30.45 -8.31 21.50
N ALA A 545 -31.51 -7.53 21.24
CA ALA A 545 -32.84 -7.86 21.73
C ALA A 545 -33.55 -8.97 20.93
N ARG A 546 -32.93 -9.45 19.83
CA ARG A 546 -33.45 -10.46 18.90
C ARG A 546 -34.88 -10.20 18.45
N ARG A 547 -35.17 -8.97 18.03
CA ARG A 547 -36.51 -8.56 17.59
C ARG A 547 -36.48 -7.61 16.40
N ILE A 548 -37.54 -7.65 15.60
CA ILE A 548 -37.79 -6.68 14.54
C ILE A 548 -38.29 -5.39 15.17
N VAL A 549 -37.64 -4.26 14.86
CA VAL A 549 -38.02 -2.91 15.34
C VAL A 549 -38.67 -2.07 14.25
N LYS A 550 -38.44 -2.41 12.98
CA LYS A 550 -39.11 -1.83 11.80
C LYS A 550 -39.43 -2.95 10.81
N ASP A 551 -40.64 -2.93 10.26
CA ASP A 551 -41.11 -3.77 9.14
C ASP A 551 -42.04 -2.89 8.32
N VAL A 552 -41.55 -2.43 7.17
CA VAL A 552 -42.29 -1.54 6.27
C VAL A 552 -42.29 -2.17 4.88
N GLU A 553 -43.47 -2.43 4.34
CA GLU A 553 -43.64 -2.78 2.93
C GLU A 553 -43.49 -1.53 2.06
N LEU A 554 -42.72 -1.64 0.97
CA LEU A 554 -42.48 -0.56 0.00
C LEU A 554 -43.32 -0.80 -1.25
N ASP A 555 -43.92 0.25 -1.80
CA ASP A 555 -44.58 0.21 -3.11
C ASP A 555 -43.56 0.62 -4.19
N PRO A 556 -43.16 -0.28 -5.09
CA PRO A 556 -42.20 0.04 -6.15
C PRO A 556 -42.54 1.25 -7.01
N LYS A 557 -43.82 1.62 -7.10
CA LYS A 557 -44.27 2.77 -7.90
C LYS A 557 -43.98 4.11 -7.22
N THR A 558 -44.00 4.15 -5.89
CA THR A 558 -43.83 5.38 -5.11
C THR A 558 -42.48 5.45 -4.43
N ASP A 559 -41.99 4.33 -3.94
CA ASP A 559 -40.78 4.22 -3.15
C ASP A 559 -39.57 3.78 -3.99
N GLY A 560 -39.79 3.37 -5.24
CA GLY A 560 -38.74 2.82 -6.09
C GLY A 560 -38.42 1.37 -5.75
N GLN A 561 -37.44 0.82 -6.45
CA GLN A 561 -37.05 -0.59 -6.38
C GLN A 561 -35.78 -0.78 -5.55
N ILE A 562 -35.59 -2.00 -5.05
CA ILE A 562 -34.32 -2.45 -4.47
C ILE A 562 -33.19 -2.41 -5.53
N PRO A 563 -31.91 -2.22 -5.14
CA PRO A 563 -30.75 -2.25 -6.04
C PRO A 563 -30.68 -3.50 -6.92
N ILE A 564 -29.84 -3.46 -7.96
CA ILE A 564 -29.54 -4.62 -8.80
C ILE A 564 -28.84 -5.69 -7.94
N LEU A 565 -29.27 -6.94 -8.10
CA LEU A 565 -28.77 -8.13 -7.40
C LEU A 565 -27.85 -8.95 -8.31
N ASP A 566 -26.96 -9.78 -7.75
CA ASP A 566 -26.10 -10.67 -8.55
C ASP A 566 -26.95 -11.67 -9.35
N GLN A 567 -28.06 -12.14 -8.78
CA GLN A 567 -29.01 -13.01 -9.47
C GLN A 567 -29.64 -12.34 -10.70
N ASP A 568 -29.81 -11.03 -10.70
CA ASP A 568 -30.37 -10.29 -11.84
C ASP A 568 -29.44 -10.38 -13.06
N TYR A 569 -28.11 -10.50 -12.86
CA TYR A 569 -27.14 -10.72 -13.92
C TYR A 569 -27.40 -12.06 -14.63
N TRP A 570 -27.54 -13.14 -13.86
CA TRP A 570 -27.80 -14.49 -14.40
C TRP A 570 -29.19 -14.59 -15.06
N ASP A 571 -30.20 -13.98 -14.44
CA ASP A 571 -31.57 -13.98 -14.97
C ASP A 571 -31.67 -13.16 -16.25
N GLY A 572 -31.04 -11.99 -16.31
CA GLY A 572 -31.01 -11.14 -17.50
C GLY A 572 -30.40 -11.83 -18.71
N ASP A 573 -29.23 -12.47 -18.53
CA ASP A 573 -28.56 -13.23 -19.60
C ASP A 573 -29.43 -14.41 -20.07
N SER A 574 -29.99 -15.17 -19.12
CA SER A 574 -30.82 -16.34 -19.41
C SER A 574 -32.12 -15.98 -20.14
N ILE A 575 -32.81 -14.92 -19.70
CA ILE A 575 -34.05 -14.45 -20.33
C ILE A 575 -33.78 -13.93 -21.75
N CYS A 576 -32.72 -13.15 -21.96
CA CYS A 576 -32.37 -12.67 -23.29
C CYS A 576 -32.04 -13.83 -24.24
N LYS A 577 -31.22 -14.78 -23.81
CA LYS A 577 -30.82 -15.92 -24.65
C LYS A 577 -31.94 -16.90 -24.94
N ALA A 578 -33.00 -16.90 -24.13
CA ALA A 578 -34.23 -17.65 -24.40
C ALA A 578 -35.18 -16.94 -25.38
N ASP A 579 -35.02 -15.63 -25.63
CA ASP A 579 -35.88 -14.85 -26.50
C ASP A 579 -35.52 -15.04 -28.00
N PRO A 580 -36.46 -15.53 -28.84
CA PRO A 580 -36.17 -15.79 -30.25
C PRO A 580 -35.75 -14.55 -31.06
N ALA A 581 -36.25 -13.36 -30.70
CA ALA A 581 -35.91 -12.14 -31.42
C ALA A 581 -34.50 -11.66 -31.09
N TYR A 582 -34.08 -11.78 -29.83
CA TYR A 582 -32.70 -11.49 -29.40
C TYR A 582 -31.70 -12.44 -30.07
N VAL A 583 -32.00 -13.74 -30.10
CA VAL A 583 -31.18 -14.75 -30.81
C VAL A 583 -31.10 -14.44 -32.31
N ALA A 584 -32.20 -14.05 -32.94
CA ALA A 584 -32.21 -13.65 -34.34
C ALA A 584 -31.35 -12.39 -34.60
N ALA A 585 -31.34 -11.42 -33.67
CA ALA A 585 -30.54 -10.21 -33.77
C ALA A 585 -29.03 -10.48 -33.62
N LEU A 586 -28.64 -11.44 -32.76
CA LEU A 586 -27.26 -11.93 -32.66
C LEU A 586 -26.82 -12.66 -33.93
N ALA A 587 -27.69 -13.49 -34.51
CA ALA A 587 -27.39 -14.21 -35.76
C ALA A 587 -27.11 -13.26 -36.94
N LYS A 588 -27.79 -12.10 -37.02
CA LYS A 588 -27.50 -11.06 -38.02
C LYS A 588 -26.07 -10.49 -37.91
N ARG A 589 -25.45 -10.59 -36.72
CA ARG A 589 -24.10 -10.11 -36.40
C ARG A 589 -23.06 -11.23 -36.50
N GLY A 590 -23.43 -12.39 -37.05
CA GLY A 590 -22.55 -13.54 -37.24
C GLY A 590 -22.37 -14.42 -36.00
N ILE A 591 -23.13 -14.18 -34.92
CA ILE A 591 -23.01 -14.91 -33.66
C ILE A 591 -24.13 -15.95 -33.58
N THR A 592 -23.77 -17.22 -33.77
CA THR A 592 -24.70 -18.36 -33.63
C THR A 592 -24.45 -19.17 -32.36
N ASP A 593 -23.28 -19.00 -31.75
CA ASP A 593 -22.96 -19.57 -30.46
C ASP A 593 -23.29 -18.54 -29.36
N LEU A 594 -24.33 -18.82 -28.57
CA LEU A 594 -24.77 -17.92 -27.51
C LEU A 594 -23.82 -17.92 -26.30
N ASP A 595 -22.94 -18.91 -26.16
CA ASP A 595 -21.94 -18.95 -25.08
C ASP A 595 -20.81 -17.93 -25.31
N MET A 596 -20.65 -17.48 -26.56
CA MET A 596 -19.78 -16.38 -26.96
C MET A 596 -20.36 -15.01 -26.60
N VAL A 597 -21.59 -14.92 -26.10
CA VAL A 597 -22.23 -13.65 -25.72
C VAL A 597 -22.29 -13.54 -24.21
N ARG A 598 -21.86 -12.39 -23.70
CA ARG A 598 -22.05 -11.97 -22.32
C ARG A 598 -22.94 -10.74 -22.31
N GLY A 599 -24.11 -10.84 -21.67
CA GLY A 599 -24.89 -9.66 -21.34
C GLY A 599 -24.30 -8.96 -20.12
N GLU A 600 -24.17 -7.64 -20.19
CA GLU A 600 -24.04 -6.75 -19.04
C GLU A 600 -25.42 -6.20 -18.70
N GLN A 601 -25.80 -6.31 -17.43
CA GLN A 601 -27.12 -5.97 -16.92
C GLN A 601 -27.07 -4.61 -16.23
N PHE A 602 -27.82 -3.66 -16.77
CA PHE A 602 -27.90 -2.29 -16.30
C PHE A 602 -29.28 -1.97 -15.71
N SER A 603 -29.32 -0.99 -14.80
CA SER A 603 -30.58 -0.46 -14.25
C SER A 603 -31.44 0.16 -15.36
N ALA A 604 -32.77 0.06 -15.23
CA ALA A 604 -33.70 0.45 -16.29
C ALA A 604 -34.09 1.94 -16.32
N GLY A 605 -33.84 2.67 -15.21
CA GLY A 605 -34.37 4.02 -14.96
C GLY A 605 -35.90 4.12 -15.08
N VAL A 606 -36.44 5.33 -15.33
CA VAL A 606 -37.89 5.57 -15.49
C VAL A 606 -38.14 6.53 -16.66
N PHE A 607 -38.73 6.02 -17.76
CA PHE A 607 -38.92 6.77 -19.01
C PHE A 607 -40.36 6.81 -19.51
N GLY A 608 -41.30 6.18 -18.80
CA GLY A 608 -42.72 6.13 -19.18
C GLY A 608 -43.02 5.09 -20.27
N TYR A 609 -42.16 4.09 -20.45
CA TYR A 609 -42.41 2.98 -21.37
C TYR A 609 -43.58 2.11 -20.89
N GLU A 610 -44.51 1.79 -21.80
CA GLU A 610 -45.69 0.99 -21.51
C GLU A 610 -45.29 -0.41 -21.00
N GLY A 611 -45.85 -0.82 -19.86
CA GLY A 611 -45.60 -2.13 -19.25
C GLY A 611 -44.39 -2.21 -18.30
N GLU A 612 -43.64 -1.13 -18.08
CA GLU A 612 -42.52 -1.12 -17.11
C GLU A 612 -42.92 -0.71 -15.68
N GLU A 613 -44.02 0.03 -15.52
CA GLU A 613 -44.45 0.55 -14.22
C GLU A 613 -44.81 -0.58 -13.24
N GLY A 614 -44.10 -0.64 -12.11
CA GLY A 614 -44.29 -1.65 -11.07
C GLY A 614 -43.58 -2.98 -11.30
N ASN A 615 -43.05 -3.24 -12.51
CA ASN A 615 -42.22 -4.41 -12.79
C ASN A 615 -40.75 -4.12 -12.46
N ARG A 616 -39.99 -5.16 -12.07
CA ARG A 616 -38.55 -5.08 -11.85
C ARG A 616 -37.83 -5.19 -13.19
N MET A 617 -37.23 -4.10 -13.65
CA MET A 617 -36.70 -3.98 -15.00
C MET A 617 -35.17 -3.85 -15.01
N ILE A 618 -34.52 -4.50 -15.99
CA ILE A 618 -33.11 -4.26 -16.34
C ILE A 618 -32.98 -4.02 -17.86
N ARG A 619 -31.86 -3.42 -18.27
CA ARG A 619 -31.44 -3.34 -19.66
C ARG A 619 -30.24 -4.24 -19.86
N VAL A 620 -30.18 -4.98 -20.95
CA VAL A 620 -29.06 -5.87 -21.25
C VAL A 620 -28.36 -5.38 -22.51
N LEU A 621 -27.07 -5.07 -22.36
CA LEU A 621 -26.15 -4.80 -23.48
C LEU A 621 -25.23 -5.99 -23.66
N SER A 622 -24.91 -6.32 -24.90
CA SER A 622 -24.27 -7.58 -25.22
C SER A 622 -22.81 -7.36 -25.64
N PHE A 623 -21.90 -8.21 -25.15
CA PHE A 623 -20.47 -8.20 -25.47
C PHE A 623 -20.02 -9.58 -25.94
N LEU A 624 -18.98 -9.63 -26.77
CA LEU A 624 -18.34 -10.89 -27.17
C LEU A 624 -17.39 -11.37 -26.07
N LYS A 625 -17.60 -12.61 -25.59
CA LYS A 625 -16.80 -13.27 -24.57
C LYS A 625 -15.39 -13.57 -25.09
N VAL A 626 -14.37 -13.27 -24.28
CA VAL A 626 -12.97 -13.65 -24.49
C VAL A 626 -12.38 -14.26 -23.21
N GLU A 627 -11.21 -14.91 -23.30
CA GLU A 627 -10.60 -15.65 -22.17
C GLU A 627 -10.33 -14.79 -20.93
N ASN A 628 -10.02 -13.50 -21.11
CA ASN A 628 -9.97 -12.52 -20.03
C ASN A 628 -11.27 -11.72 -19.97
N THR A 629 -12.03 -11.85 -18.87
CA THR A 629 -13.31 -11.15 -18.69
C THR A 629 -13.20 -9.62 -18.76
N HIS A 630 -12.06 -9.02 -18.39
CA HIS A 630 -11.87 -7.57 -18.51
C HIS A 630 -11.64 -7.10 -19.96
N ALA A 631 -11.19 -7.98 -20.86
CA ALA A 631 -10.96 -7.65 -22.26
C ALA A 631 -12.24 -7.69 -23.11
N MET A 632 -13.37 -8.21 -22.57
CA MET A 632 -14.63 -8.31 -23.31
C MET A 632 -15.21 -6.96 -23.73
N TYR A 633 -14.92 -5.89 -22.98
CA TYR A 633 -15.31 -4.52 -23.30
C TYR A 633 -14.64 -3.98 -24.58
N GLY A 634 -13.57 -4.62 -25.06
CA GLY A 634 -13.02 -4.38 -26.39
C GLY A 634 -13.89 -4.90 -27.53
N HIS A 635 -14.98 -5.63 -27.22
CA HIS A 635 -15.80 -6.37 -28.20
C HIS A 635 -17.32 -6.17 -28.02
N PRO A 636 -17.86 -4.93 -27.95
CA PRO A 636 -19.30 -4.70 -27.81
C PRO A 636 -20.10 -5.18 -29.04
N ILE A 637 -21.27 -5.77 -28.80
CA ILE A 637 -22.26 -6.18 -29.81
C ILE A 637 -23.31 -5.07 -29.89
N ASP A 638 -22.91 -3.96 -30.51
CA ASP A 638 -23.68 -2.72 -30.43
C ASP A 638 -24.90 -2.68 -31.38
N GLY A 639 -25.79 -1.72 -31.12
CA GLY A 639 -27.08 -1.57 -31.80
C GLY A 639 -28.11 -2.60 -31.36
N LEU A 640 -27.88 -3.28 -30.22
CA LEU A 640 -28.77 -4.27 -29.65
C LEU A 640 -28.95 -3.99 -28.15
N VAL A 641 -30.19 -3.74 -27.71
CA VAL A 641 -30.54 -3.54 -26.29
C VAL A 641 -31.80 -4.32 -25.98
N ALA A 642 -31.77 -5.19 -24.96
CA ALA A 642 -32.97 -5.86 -24.46
C ALA A 642 -33.48 -5.18 -23.18
N HIS A 643 -34.77 -4.86 -23.14
CA HIS A 643 -35.48 -4.44 -21.93
C HIS A 643 -36.08 -5.70 -21.30
N VAL A 644 -35.53 -6.14 -20.18
CA VAL A 644 -35.91 -7.39 -19.53
C VAL A 644 -36.77 -7.11 -18.31
N ASP A 645 -37.92 -7.76 -18.27
CA ASP A 645 -38.83 -7.80 -17.14
C ASP A 645 -38.47 -9.04 -16.30
N LEU A 646 -37.80 -8.80 -15.17
CA LEU A 646 -37.36 -9.85 -14.25
C LEU A 646 -38.55 -10.44 -13.46
N THR A 647 -39.60 -9.64 -13.23
CA THR A 647 -40.81 -10.08 -12.54
C THR A 647 -41.56 -11.13 -13.35
N ASN A 648 -41.79 -10.87 -14.63
CA ASN A 648 -42.51 -11.79 -15.53
C ASN A 648 -41.57 -12.68 -16.36
N ARG A 649 -40.26 -12.59 -16.11
CA ARG A 649 -39.17 -13.35 -16.75
C ARG A 649 -39.24 -13.37 -18.29
N LYS A 650 -39.36 -12.19 -18.91
CA LYS A 650 -39.46 -12.04 -20.37
C LYS A 650 -38.70 -10.82 -20.89
N VAL A 651 -38.30 -10.85 -22.16
CA VAL A 651 -37.89 -9.63 -22.87
C VAL A 651 -39.16 -8.84 -23.18
N LEU A 652 -39.32 -7.68 -22.55
CA LEU A 652 -40.48 -6.81 -22.75
C LEU A 652 -40.38 -6.05 -24.08
N LYS A 653 -39.17 -5.59 -24.42
CA LYS A 653 -38.86 -4.84 -25.64
C LYS A 653 -37.43 -5.17 -26.07
N LEU A 654 -37.24 -5.34 -27.37
CA LEU A 654 -35.92 -5.47 -27.97
C LEU A 654 -35.70 -4.32 -28.95
N VAL A 655 -34.59 -3.61 -28.79
CA VAL A 655 -34.15 -2.57 -29.72
C VAL A 655 -33.00 -3.15 -30.55
N ASP A 656 -33.20 -3.25 -31.86
CA ASP A 656 -32.16 -3.65 -32.82
C ASP A 656 -32.05 -2.56 -33.90
N THR A 657 -30.99 -1.75 -33.84
CA THR A 657 -30.75 -0.63 -34.78
C THR A 657 -30.18 -1.09 -36.12
N GLY A 658 -29.78 -2.36 -36.24
CA GLY A 658 -29.18 -2.94 -37.45
C GLY A 658 -27.67 -2.73 -37.60
N TYR A 659 -26.97 -2.18 -36.60
CA TYR A 659 -25.50 -2.09 -36.58
C TYR A 659 -24.85 -3.47 -36.38
N THR A 660 -23.83 -3.84 -37.17
CA THR A 660 -23.31 -5.23 -37.20
C THR A 660 -21.81 -5.42 -36.97
N HIS A 661 -21.05 -4.37 -36.67
CA HIS A 661 -19.58 -4.45 -36.50
C HIS A 661 -19.16 -4.67 -35.03
N ILE A 662 -18.15 -5.53 -34.77
CA ILE A 662 -17.62 -5.86 -33.44
C ILE A 662 -16.08 -5.66 -33.43
N PRO A 663 -15.50 -4.82 -32.52
CA PRO A 663 -14.05 -4.61 -32.40
C PRO A 663 -13.29 -5.78 -31.72
N MET A 664 -11.95 -5.92 -31.87
CA MET A 664 -11.18 -7.17 -31.54
C MET A 664 -9.83 -7.05 -30.75
N GLU A 665 -9.41 -5.90 -30.19
CA GLU A 665 -8.09 -5.74 -29.48
C GLU A 665 -8.16 -5.92 -27.92
N SER A 666 -7.02 -6.19 -27.22
CA SER A 666 -6.91 -6.64 -25.78
C SER A 666 -5.85 -5.87 -24.93
N GLY A 667 -5.89 -5.86 -23.57
CA GLY A 667 -4.81 -5.29 -22.69
C GLY A 667 -4.81 -5.52 -21.13
N ASP A 668 -3.68 -6.02 -20.54
CA ASP A 668 -3.52 -6.49 -19.11
C ASP A 668 -2.25 -5.96 -18.32
N TYR A 669 -2.21 -5.88 -16.94
CA TYR A 669 -1.00 -5.59 -16.03
C TYR A 669 -1.15 -5.73 -14.43
N LEU A 670 -0.03 -5.75 -13.56
CA LEU A 670 0.09 -5.95 -12.03
C LEU A 670 1.41 -5.40 -11.25
N ASP A 671 1.51 -5.31 -9.86
CA ASP A 671 2.52 -4.56 -8.90
C ASP A 671 2.68 -5.00 -7.30
N PRO A 672 3.54 -4.40 -6.32
CA PRO A 672 3.77 -4.56 -4.73
C PRO A 672 4.21 -3.34 -3.64
N LYS A 673 4.03 -3.33 -2.21
CA LYS A 673 4.07 -2.22 -1.04
C LYS A 673 4.82 -2.35 0.41
N GLY A 674 4.68 -1.41 1.46
CA GLY A 674 4.70 -1.47 3.04
C GLY A 674 4.91 -0.19 4.06
N ALA A 675 4.23 -0.02 5.30
CA ALA A 675 3.68 1.14 6.27
C ALA A 675 4.28 1.87 7.59
N SER A 676 3.72 3.05 8.09
CA SER A 676 4.17 3.90 9.30
C SER A 676 3.18 4.61 10.32
N PHE A 677 1.88 4.28 10.43
CA PHE A 677 0.87 4.86 11.39
C PHE A 677 0.22 3.76 12.25
N THR A 678 -0.61 4.09 13.25
CA THR A 678 -1.26 3.07 14.11
C THR A 678 -2.77 2.95 13.88
N VAL A 679 -3.25 1.70 13.86
CA VAL A 679 -4.67 1.36 13.80
C VAL A 679 -5.00 0.43 14.96
N LYS A 680 -6.01 0.80 15.76
CA LYS A 680 -6.52 -0.02 16.87
C LYS A 680 -8.04 0.09 16.91
N ASP A 681 -8.74 -1.04 16.90
CA ASP A 681 -10.21 -1.10 17.03
C ASP A 681 -10.94 -0.15 16.05
N ASN A 682 -10.54 -0.19 14.77
CA ASN A 682 -11.00 0.68 13.68
C ASN A 682 -10.68 2.18 13.85
N ILE A 683 -9.95 2.57 14.89
CA ILE A 683 -9.47 3.93 15.09
C ILE A 683 -8.07 4.05 14.49
N VAL A 684 -7.92 5.01 13.60
CA VAL A 684 -6.63 5.48 13.12
C VAL A 684 -6.18 6.66 13.98
N SER A 685 -4.94 6.61 14.45
CA SER A 685 -4.26 7.76 15.05
C SER A 685 -3.05 8.17 14.22
N TRP A 686 -3.02 9.42 13.75
CA TRP A 686 -1.93 9.95 12.96
C TRP A 686 -1.75 11.45 13.16
N GLN A 687 -0.59 11.89 13.66
CA GLN A 687 -0.19 13.32 13.71
C GLN A 687 -1.32 14.26 14.18
N ASN A 688 -1.83 13.99 15.38
CA ASN A 688 -2.97 14.65 16.04
C ASN A 688 -4.37 14.31 15.52
N TRP A 689 -4.50 13.66 14.36
CA TRP A 689 -5.78 13.14 13.89
C TRP A 689 -6.16 11.86 14.61
N GLU A 690 -7.44 11.77 14.94
CA GLU A 690 -8.11 10.53 15.33
C GLU A 690 -9.36 10.37 14.48
N ILE A 691 -9.48 9.20 13.83
CA ILE A 691 -10.53 8.91 12.83
C ILE A 691 -10.99 7.47 13.05
N ARG A 692 -12.28 7.25 13.23
CA ARG A 692 -12.86 5.89 13.18
C ARG A 692 -13.23 5.54 11.74
N VAL A 693 -12.68 4.46 11.23
CA VAL A 693 -12.93 3.95 9.89
C VAL A 693 -14.08 2.94 9.93
N GLY A 694 -15.15 3.22 9.20
CA GLY A 694 -16.29 2.34 9.00
C GLY A 694 -16.42 1.91 7.54
N PHE A 695 -17.30 0.94 7.31
CA PHE A 695 -17.60 0.45 5.96
C PHE A 695 -19.03 -0.11 5.91
N ASN A 696 -19.76 0.13 4.83
CA ASN A 696 -21.08 -0.48 4.60
C ASN A 696 -21.27 -0.86 3.12
N GLY A 697 -22.24 -1.74 2.85
CA GLY A 697 -22.45 -2.28 1.52
C GLY A 697 -22.83 -1.25 0.45
N ARG A 698 -23.40 -0.09 0.82
CA ARG A 698 -23.87 0.94 -0.13
C ARG A 698 -22.83 2.01 -0.42
N GLU A 699 -22.40 2.74 0.60
CA GLU A 699 -21.48 3.88 0.48
C GLU A 699 -20.01 3.42 0.35
N GLY A 700 -19.71 2.18 0.74
CA GLY A 700 -18.34 1.72 0.92
C GLY A 700 -17.73 2.38 2.15
N LEU A 701 -16.64 3.13 1.95
CA LEU A 701 -15.90 3.78 3.04
C LEU A 701 -16.72 4.88 3.74
N THR A 702 -16.83 4.78 5.06
CA THR A 702 -17.41 5.82 5.92
C THR A 702 -16.40 6.21 7.01
N LEU A 703 -16.31 7.49 7.35
CA LEU A 703 -15.39 7.99 8.37
C LEU A 703 -16.18 8.65 9.50
N HIS A 704 -15.85 8.32 10.75
CA HIS A 704 -16.60 8.71 11.94
C HIS A 704 -15.68 9.34 12.99
N ASP A 705 -16.27 10.15 13.87
CA ASP A 705 -15.57 10.84 14.98
C ASP A 705 -14.24 11.49 14.57
N ILE A 706 -14.26 12.21 13.44
CA ILE A 706 -13.08 12.87 12.91
C ILE A 706 -12.74 14.04 13.83
N SER A 707 -11.57 13.96 14.46
CA SER A 707 -11.13 14.92 15.46
C SER A 707 -9.64 15.23 15.36
N PHE A 708 -9.27 16.36 15.93
CA PHE A 708 -7.89 16.83 15.98
C PHE A 708 -7.49 17.15 17.43
N SER A 709 -6.37 16.60 17.88
CA SER A 709 -5.76 16.91 19.17
C SER A 709 -4.97 18.21 19.08
N ASP A 710 -5.58 19.31 19.51
CA ASP A 710 -4.93 20.63 19.60
C ASP A 710 -4.41 20.82 21.03
N ARG A 711 -3.11 20.60 21.22
CA ARG A 711 -2.40 20.76 22.50
C ARG A 711 -3.04 19.96 23.65
N GLY A 712 -3.34 18.69 23.39
CA GLY A 712 -3.93 17.78 24.37
C GLY A 712 -5.44 17.89 24.53
N ARG A 713 -6.10 18.81 23.81
CA ARG A 713 -7.57 18.85 23.71
C ARG A 713 -8.01 18.18 22.41
N LYS A 714 -8.75 17.07 22.51
CA LYS A 714 -9.47 16.47 21.37
C LYS A 714 -10.61 17.41 20.96
N ARG A 715 -10.60 17.85 19.70
CA ARG A 715 -11.59 18.79 19.15
C ARG A 715 -12.29 18.13 17.97
N LYS A 716 -13.61 17.98 18.05
CA LYS A 716 -14.45 17.39 17.00
C LYS A 716 -14.48 18.30 15.76
N ILE A 717 -14.51 17.69 14.59
CA ILE A 717 -14.61 18.37 13.28
C ILE A 717 -15.81 17.82 12.50
N LEU A 718 -15.89 16.51 12.32
CA LEU A 718 -17.03 15.85 11.67
C LEU A 718 -17.46 14.65 12.52
N ASN A 719 -18.77 14.48 12.73
CA ASN A 719 -19.32 13.24 13.29
C ASN A 719 -19.22 12.10 12.27
N ARG A 720 -19.49 12.40 11.00
CA ARG A 720 -19.52 11.44 9.89
C ARG A 720 -19.16 12.08 8.55
N ALA A 721 -18.39 11.39 7.72
CA ALA A 721 -18.09 11.77 6.34
C ALA A 721 -18.17 10.56 5.40
N SER A 722 -18.85 10.71 4.27
CA SER A 722 -18.98 9.67 3.24
C SER A 722 -19.32 10.25 1.86
N VAL A 723 -19.19 9.43 0.82
CA VAL A 723 -19.86 9.67 -0.46
C VAL A 723 -21.22 8.99 -0.41
N SER A 724 -22.26 9.80 -0.28
CA SER A 724 -23.65 9.35 -0.07
C SER A 724 -24.35 8.88 -1.34
N GLU A 725 -23.92 9.37 -2.51
CA GLU A 725 -24.44 9.02 -3.82
C GLU A 725 -23.46 9.41 -4.92
N MET A 726 -23.57 8.75 -6.07
CA MET A 726 -22.97 9.18 -7.34
C MET A 726 -23.94 8.91 -8.48
N VAL A 727 -24.02 9.81 -9.45
CA VAL A 727 -24.80 9.61 -10.66
C VAL A 727 -23.98 9.88 -11.93
N VAL A 728 -24.14 9.01 -12.93
CA VAL A 728 -23.47 9.09 -14.23
C VAL A 728 -24.50 9.29 -15.36
N PRO A 729 -24.97 10.53 -15.61
CA PRO A 729 -25.93 10.80 -16.67
C PRO A 729 -25.26 10.95 -18.03
N TYR A 730 -25.79 10.24 -19.04
CA TYR A 730 -25.33 10.32 -20.43
C TYR A 730 -26.14 11.35 -21.22
N GLY A 731 -25.46 12.08 -22.11
CA GLY A 731 -25.99 13.20 -22.89
C GLY A 731 -26.39 12.84 -24.31
N GLU A 732 -26.61 11.57 -24.62
CA GLU A 732 -26.96 11.11 -25.96
C GLU A 732 -28.47 10.88 -26.12
N PRO A 733 -29.14 11.57 -27.06
CA PRO A 733 -30.59 11.49 -27.23
C PRO A 733 -31.05 10.29 -28.08
N SER A 734 -30.13 9.43 -28.52
CA SER A 734 -30.49 8.21 -29.25
C SER A 734 -31.38 7.32 -28.37
N PRO A 735 -32.44 6.68 -28.90
CA PRO A 735 -33.27 5.74 -28.14
C PRO A 735 -32.51 4.54 -27.54
N THR A 736 -31.25 4.31 -27.93
CA THR A 736 -30.36 3.32 -27.31
C THR A 736 -29.72 3.79 -26.02
N HIS A 737 -29.59 5.11 -25.80
CA HIS A 737 -28.84 5.73 -24.69
C HIS A 737 -29.62 6.82 -23.92
N ASP A 738 -30.78 7.27 -24.40
CA ASP A 738 -31.58 8.35 -23.79
C ASP A 738 -32.06 8.05 -22.36
N TRP A 739 -31.99 6.78 -21.97
CA TRP A 739 -32.35 6.27 -20.66
C TRP A 739 -31.16 6.12 -19.70
N GLN A 740 -29.93 6.22 -20.20
CA GLN A 740 -28.72 5.77 -19.52
C GLN A 740 -28.27 6.75 -18.43
N ASN A 741 -28.58 6.44 -17.16
CA ASN A 741 -28.21 7.24 -16.00
C ASN A 741 -28.01 6.35 -14.77
N TYR A 742 -26.76 6.04 -14.44
CA TYR A 742 -26.43 5.07 -13.40
C TYR A 742 -26.24 5.77 -12.05
N PHE A 743 -26.93 5.30 -11.00
CA PHE A 743 -26.71 5.78 -9.63
C PHE A 743 -25.82 4.79 -8.90
N ASP A 744 -24.51 4.82 -9.12
CA ASP A 744 -23.63 3.70 -8.79
C ASP A 744 -23.65 3.29 -7.31
N ALA A 745 -23.80 4.23 -6.37
CA ALA A 745 -23.96 3.87 -4.95
C ALA A 745 -25.37 3.32 -4.68
N GLY A 746 -26.41 4.03 -5.14
CA GLY A 746 -27.82 3.73 -4.87
C GLY A 746 -28.47 2.60 -5.70
N GLU A 747 -27.90 2.21 -6.83
CA GLU A 747 -28.42 1.17 -7.72
C GLU A 747 -27.55 -0.09 -7.75
N TYR A 748 -26.25 0.03 -7.47
CA TYR A 748 -25.26 -1.05 -7.61
C TYR A 748 -24.44 -1.34 -6.35
N GLN A 749 -24.38 -0.40 -5.41
CA GLN A 749 -23.79 -0.56 -4.07
C GLN A 749 -22.25 -0.58 -4.05
N PHE A 750 -21.61 0.58 -3.84
CA PHE A 750 -20.15 0.71 -3.86
C PHE A 750 -19.41 -0.24 -2.93
N GLY A 751 -19.91 -0.42 -1.71
CA GLY A 751 -19.24 -1.26 -0.72
C GLY A 751 -19.26 -2.74 -1.08
N ARG A 752 -20.35 -3.21 -1.70
CA ARG A 752 -20.47 -4.59 -2.19
C ARG A 752 -19.54 -4.85 -3.37
N LEU A 753 -19.36 -3.84 -4.23
CA LEU A 753 -18.52 -3.91 -5.44
C LEU A 753 -17.05 -3.53 -5.20
N ALA A 754 -16.65 -3.27 -3.94
CA ALA A 754 -15.31 -2.84 -3.62
C ALA A 754 -14.26 -3.91 -3.99
N ASN A 755 -13.13 -3.45 -4.53
CA ASN A 755 -12.05 -4.35 -4.93
C ASN A 755 -11.22 -4.81 -3.72
N SER A 756 -10.61 -5.99 -3.84
CA SER A 756 -9.54 -6.42 -2.94
C SER A 756 -8.20 -5.81 -3.37
N LEU A 757 -7.70 -4.82 -2.63
CA LEU A 757 -6.54 -4.03 -3.06
C LEU A 757 -5.21 -4.77 -2.83
N VAL A 758 -4.37 -4.76 -3.85
CA VAL A 758 -3.14 -5.56 -3.92
C VAL A 758 -1.93 -4.76 -3.44
N LEU A 759 -0.91 -5.49 -2.96
CA LEU A 759 0.38 -4.84 -2.71
C LEU A 759 0.84 -4.05 -3.94
N GLY A 760 1.23 -2.77 -3.80
CA GLY A 760 1.96 -1.91 -4.73
C GLY A 760 1.22 -1.40 -5.91
N CYS A 761 0.15 -2.08 -6.33
CA CYS A 761 -0.56 -1.71 -7.54
C CYS A 761 -1.45 -0.54 -7.20
N ASP A 762 -2.40 -0.82 -6.33
CA ASP A 762 -3.47 0.10 -5.97
C ASP A 762 -2.97 1.10 -4.93
N CYS A 763 -2.04 0.65 -4.08
CA CYS A 763 -1.47 1.44 -3.01
C CYS A 763 0.04 1.23 -2.92
N LEU A 764 0.81 2.31 -3.09
CA LEU A 764 2.27 2.27 -3.06
C LEU A 764 2.83 2.86 -1.76
N GLY A 765 3.93 2.28 -1.32
CA GLY A 765 4.61 2.73 -0.11
C GLY A 765 3.87 2.20 1.10
N SER A 766 3.60 3.07 2.05
CA SER A 766 3.45 2.66 3.42
C SER A 766 2.05 2.21 3.88
N ILE A 767 1.61 0.98 3.53
CA ILE A 767 0.18 0.60 3.66
C ILE A 767 -0.23 -0.37 4.79
N GLN A 768 -1.27 0.02 5.53
CA GLN A 768 -2.09 -0.87 6.38
C GLN A 768 -3.43 -1.13 5.69
N TYR A 769 -3.92 -2.37 5.77
CA TYR A 769 -5.24 -2.76 5.27
C TYR A 769 -6.26 -2.93 6.36
N LEU A 770 -7.53 -2.70 5.99
CA LEU A 770 -8.69 -3.24 6.68
C LEU A 770 -9.54 -4.05 5.68
N ASP A 771 -10.01 -5.18 6.15
CA ASP A 771 -11.01 -6.00 5.47
C ASP A 771 -12.39 -5.39 5.67
N ALA A 772 -13.32 -5.66 4.74
CA ALA A 772 -14.72 -5.30 4.89
C ALA A 772 -15.59 -6.56 4.88
N THR A 773 -16.62 -6.61 5.74
CA THR A 773 -17.66 -7.63 5.69
C THR A 773 -18.89 -7.06 5.01
N VAL A 774 -19.38 -7.75 3.99
CA VAL A 774 -20.61 -7.43 3.25
C VAL A 774 -21.43 -8.71 3.10
N VAL A 775 -22.59 -8.65 2.45
CA VAL A 775 -23.48 -9.81 2.25
C VAL A 775 -23.76 -10.06 0.77
N ASP A 776 -24.02 -11.31 0.42
CA ASP A 776 -24.59 -11.68 -0.87
C ASP A 776 -26.13 -11.55 -0.90
N ASP A 777 -26.73 -11.91 -2.03
CA ASP A 777 -28.19 -11.85 -2.23
C ASP A 777 -28.98 -12.75 -1.27
N PHE A 778 -28.34 -13.74 -0.65
CA PHE A 778 -28.96 -14.68 0.28
C PHE A 778 -28.75 -14.26 1.74
N CYS A 779 -28.18 -13.07 1.99
CA CYS A 779 -27.78 -12.61 3.32
C CYS A 779 -26.72 -13.52 3.96
N GLU A 780 -25.86 -14.14 3.14
CA GLU A 780 -24.66 -14.81 3.62
C GLU A 780 -23.50 -13.81 3.67
N PRO A 781 -22.85 -13.64 4.83
CA PRO A 781 -21.75 -12.70 4.96
C PRO A 781 -20.48 -13.22 4.29
N PHE A 782 -19.83 -12.37 3.50
CA PHE A 782 -18.51 -12.63 2.93
C PHE A 782 -17.55 -11.46 3.20
N VAL A 783 -16.25 -11.75 3.17
CA VAL A 783 -15.19 -10.78 3.50
C VAL A 783 -14.48 -10.35 2.23
N ILE A 784 -14.49 -9.06 1.95
CA ILE A 784 -13.62 -8.42 0.95
C ILE A 784 -12.28 -8.15 1.63
N LYS A 785 -11.26 -8.92 1.25
CA LYS A 785 -9.91 -8.77 1.79
C LYS A 785 -9.28 -7.49 1.29
N ASN A 786 -8.57 -6.78 2.15
CA ASN A 786 -7.86 -5.56 1.77
C ASN A 786 -8.76 -4.48 1.12
N ALA A 787 -10.03 -4.40 1.53
CA ALA A 787 -11.00 -3.47 0.94
C ALA A 787 -10.60 -2.00 1.13
N ILE A 788 -10.01 -1.68 2.28
CA ILE A 788 -9.59 -0.32 2.64
C ILE A 788 -8.07 -0.28 2.75
N CYS A 789 -7.48 0.64 2.01
CA CYS A 789 -6.07 0.97 2.04
C CYS A 789 -5.82 2.23 2.85
N MET A 790 -4.80 2.21 3.71
CA MET A 790 -4.38 3.38 4.49
C MET A 790 -2.88 3.57 4.42
N HIS A 791 -2.40 4.80 4.24
CA HIS A 791 -0.97 5.11 4.23
C HIS A 791 -0.68 6.59 4.47
N GLU A 792 0.57 6.95 4.74
CA GLU A 792 1.01 8.35 4.70
C GLU A 792 1.92 8.62 3.49
N GLU A 793 1.80 9.81 2.93
CA GLU A 793 2.59 10.28 1.80
C GLU A 793 3.26 11.62 2.12
N ASP A 794 4.48 11.83 1.62
CA ASP A 794 5.07 13.16 1.56
C ASP A 794 4.27 14.05 0.61
N PHE A 795 4.08 15.32 0.98
CA PHE A 795 3.36 16.29 0.17
C PHE A 795 4.15 17.60 0.04
N GLY A 796 5.47 17.50 -0.10
CA GLY A 796 6.34 18.64 -0.38
C GLY A 796 6.51 19.61 0.80
N THR A 797 6.37 20.91 0.54
CA THR A 797 6.63 21.96 1.54
C THR A 797 5.36 22.34 2.30
N LEU A 798 5.41 22.30 3.63
CA LEU A 798 4.32 22.73 4.51
C LEU A 798 4.33 24.24 4.71
N TRP A 799 5.42 24.76 5.26
CA TRP A 799 5.69 26.19 5.32
C TRP A 799 7.20 26.45 5.30
N LYS A 800 7.57 27.64 4.84
CA LYS A 800 8.96 28.08 4.74
C LYS A 800 9.05 29.58 4.95
N HIS A 801 10.07 30.04 5.66
CA HIS A 801 10.42 31.46 5.76
C HIS A 801 11.93 31.65 5.68
N THR A 802 12.37 32.80 5.16
CA THR A 802 13.77 33.20 5.14
C THR A 802 13.85 34.67 5.53
N ASP A 803 14.46 34.94 6.67
CA ASP A 803 14.71 36.28 7.17
C ASP A 803 16.06 36.76 6.61
N VAL A 804 15.98 37.67 5.64
CA VAL A 804 17.15 38.29 4.99
C VAL A 804 17.75 39.44 5.82
N LEU A 805 17.04 39.90 6.86
CA LEU A 805 17.50 40.96 7.76
C LEU A 805 18.25 40.38 8.97
N ALA A 806 18.03 39.11 9.30
CA ALA A 806 18.86 38.39 10.25
C ALA A 806 20.33 38.36 9.78
N SER A 807 21.28 38.42 10.72
CA SER A 807 22.71 38.35 10.45
C SER A 807 23.36 37.22 11.27
N PRO A 808 23.70 36.07 10.63
CA PRO A 808 23.53 35.76 9.21
C PRO A 808 22.04 35.56 8.83
N PRO A 809 21.67 35.65 7.53
CA PRO A 809 20.31 35.33 7.09
C PRO A 809 19.87 33.95 7.58
N THR A 810 18.70 33.87 8.20
CA THR A 810 18.19 32.61 8.78
C THR A 810 17.00 32.10 7.99
N GLY A 811 16.93 30.79 7.77
CA GLY A 811 15.84 30.15 7.04
C GLY A 811 15.30 28.96 7.81
N THR A 812 13.98 28.75 7.71
CA THR A 812 13.31 27.60 8.31
C THR A 812 12.33 27.00 7.30
N VAL A 813 12.24 25.67 7.27
CA VAL A 813 11.36 24.91 6.38
C VAL A 813 10.77 23.71 7.12
N ARG A 814 9.49 23.43 6.88
CA ARG A 814 8.82 22.18 7.26
C ARG A 814 8.29 21.47 6.04
N ARG A 815 8.35 20.14 6.06
CA ARG A 815 7.75 19.30 5.02
C ARG A 815 6.31 18.96 5.40
N GLN A 816 5.46 18.83 4.39
CA GLN A 816 4.08 18.39 4.57
C GLN A 816 4.02 16.88 4.41
N ARG A 817 3.10 16.25 5.12
CA ARG A 817 2.64 14.90 4.85
C ARG A 817 1.12 14.88 4.82
N ARG A 818 0.56 13.88 4.16
CA ARG A 818 -0.86 13.58 4.24
C ARG A 818 -1.06 12.12 4.60
N PHE A 819 -2.04 11.86 5.44
CA PHE A 819 -2.56 10.53 5.66
C PHE A 819 -3.71 10.27 4.69
N VAL A 820 -3.76 9.06 4.15
CA VAL A 820 -4.65 8.60 3.09
C VAL A 820 -5.49 7.47 3.65
N VAL A 821 -6.81 7.54 3.46
CA VAL A 821 -7.73 6.41 3.63
C VAL A 821 -8.50 6.26 2.33
N SER A 822 -8.41 5.10 1.68
CA SER A 822 -8.99 4.89 0.37
C SER A 822 -9.57 3.50 0.15
N PHE A 823 -10.54 3.42 -0.75
CA PHE A 823 -10.98 2.17 -1.37
C PHE A 823 -11.18 2.38 -2.87
N PHE A 824 -11.23 1.29 -3.62
CA PHE A 824 -11.51 1.29 -5.06
C PHE A 824 -12.72 0.39 -5.33
N VAL A 825 -13.53 0.76 -6.32
CA VAL A 825 -14.73 0.03 -6.73
C VAL A 825 -14.80 -0.05 -8.25
N THR A 826 -15.28 -1.19 -8.77
CA THR A 826 -15.56 -1.36 -10.20
C THR A 826 -17.07 -1.44 -10.40
N VAL A 827 -17.63 -0.60 -11.26
CA VAL A 827 -19.06 -0.60 -11.61
C VAL A 827 -19.18 -0.68 -13.12
N GLY A 828 -19.49 -1.89 -13.61
CA GLY A 828 -19.49 -2.20 -15.04
C GLY A 828 -18.13 -1.88 -15.67
N ASN A 829 -18.12 -0.89 -16.56
CA ASN A 829 -16.94 -0.45 -17.31
C ASN A 829 -16.01 0.51 -16.55
N TYR A 830 -16.49 1.21 -15.52
CA TYR A 830 -15.71 2.22 -14.81
C TYR A 830 -15.12 1.69 -13.50
N ASP A 831 -13.96 2.25 -13.14
CA ASP A 831 -13.32 2.06 -11.85
C ASP A 831 -13.19 3.40 -11.13
N TYR A 832 -13.59 3.44 -9.86
CA TYR A 832 -13.55 4.64 -9.03
C TYR A 832 -12.72 4.44 -7.77
N GLY A 833 -11.75 5.32 -7.55
CA GLY A 833 -10.99 5.39 -6.33
C GLY A 833 -11.44 6.54 -5.45
N PHE A 834 -11.81 6.29 -4.20
CA PHE A 834 -12.22 7.31 -3.25
C PHE A 834 -11.13 7.52 -2.21
N TYR A 835 -10.46 8.68 -2.24
CA TYR A 835 -9.32 8.98 -1.39
C TYR A 835 -9.63 10.14 -0.45
N TRP A 836 -9.71 9.84 0.85
CA TRP A 836 -9.76 10.85 1.90
C TRP A 836 -8.35 11.16 2.39
N TYR A 837 -8.00 12.44 2.39
CA TYR A 837 -6.71 12.94 2.81
C TYR A 837 -6.82 13.82 4.06
N PHE A 838 -5.92 13.58 5.02
CA PHE A 838 -5.78 14.35 6.24
C PHE A 838 -4.37 14.95 6.28
N TYR A 839 -4.26 16.26 6.45
CA TYR A 839 -2.99 16.99 6.38
C TYR A 839 -2.55 17.50 7.75
N LEU A 840 -1.24 17.74 7.93
CA LEU A 840 -0.70 18.25 9.20
C LEU A 840 -1.26 19.63 9.57
N ASP A 841 -1.64 20.45 8.58
CA ASP A 841 -2.21 21.78 8.78
C ASP A 841 -3.70 21.77 9.17
N GLY A 842 -4.27 20.58 9.38
CA GLY A 842 -5.66 20.40 9.75
C GLY A 842 -6.61 20.35 8.56
N ARG A 843 -6.14 20.43 7.30
CA ARG A 843 -6.98 20.28 6.10
C ARG A 843 -7.47 18.83 5.95
N ILE A 844 -8.71 18.70 5.49
CA ILE A 844 -9.31 17.45 4.99
C ILE A 844 -9.59 17.64 3.50
N GLU A 845 -9.35 16.62 2.68
CA GLU A 845 -9.63 16.64 1.24
C GLU A 845 -10.22 15.30 0.81
N LEU A 846 -11.18 15.33 -0.11
CA LEU A 846 -11.66 14.15 -0.82
C LEU A 846 -11.24 14.28 -2.28
N GLU A 847 -10.60 13.25 -2.81
CA GLU A 847 -10.27 13.09 -4.22
C GLU A 847 -10.90 11.79 -4.72
N CYS A 848 -11.81 11.91 -5.68
CA CYS A 848 -12.40 10.80 -6.42
C CYS A 848 -11.64 10.67 -7.75
N LYS A 849 -11.13 9.48 -8.02
CA LYS A 849 -10.38 9.13 -9.24
C LYS A 849 -11.29 8.29 -10.13
N ALA A 850 -11.63 8.78 -11.32
CA ALA A 850 -12.36 8.02 -12.33
C ALA A 850 -11.34 7.45 -13.33
N THR A 851 -11.39 6.14 -13.58
CA THR A 851 -10.53 5.41 -14.54
C THR A 851 -11.32 4.21 -15.09
N GLY A 852 -10.67 3.30 -15.80
CA GLY A 852 -11.31 2.12 -16.37
C GLY A 852 -11.62 2.36 -17.84
N ILE A 853 -12.66 1.73 -18.35
CA ILE A 853 -13.01 1.78 -19.77
C ILE A 853 -14.17 2.74 -19.93
N VAL A 854 -14.04 3.72 -20.83
CA VAL A 854 -15.16 4.59 -21.21
C VAL A 854 -16.31 3.78 -21.79
N PHE A 855 -17.56 4.14 -21.47
CA PHE A 855 -18.70 3.49 -22.10
C PHE A 855 -18.74 3.85 -23.59
N THR A 856 -19.00 2.85 -24.44
CA THR A 856 -18.89 2.98 -25.90
C THR A 856 -20.24 2.86 -26.60
N SER A 857 -20.27 3.37 -27.84
CA SER A 857 -21.41 3.38 -28.76
C SER A 857 -20.88 3.32 -30.19
N GLY A 858 -21.72 2.96 -31.15
CA GLY A 858 -21.44 3.00 -32.56
C GLY A 858 -21.66 4.42 -33.08
N ARG A 859 -20.60 5.03 -33.63
CA ARG A 859 -20.71 6.40 -34.15
C ARG A 859 -21.19 6.41 -35.62
N PRO A 860 -22.26 7.16 -35.96
CA PRO A 860 -22.67 7.39 -37.34
C PRO A 860 -21.58 8.09 -38.19
N GLU A 861 -21.67 8.01 -39.53
CA GLU A 861 -20.75 8.78 -40.39
C GLU A 861 -21.14 10.26 -40.37
N GLY A 862 -20.15 11.15 -40.42
CA GLY A 862 -20.36 12.60 -40.45
C GLY A 862 -20.34 13.26 -39.07
N GLU A 863 -21.03 14.40 -38.96
CA GLU A 863 -21.10 15.17 -37.71
C GLU A 863 -22.07 14.51 -36.73
N TYR A 864 -21.58 14.23 -35.52
CA TYR A 864 -22.37 13.71 -34.41
C TYR A 864 -21.79 14.28 -33.12
N GLU A 865 -22.50 15.23 -32.51
CA GLU A 865 -22.00 16.07 -31.41
C GLU A 865 -22.17 15.42 -30.03
N TYR A 866 -22.98 14.36 -29.94
CA TYR A 866 -23.32 13.71 -28.67
C TYR A 866 -22.32 12.64 -28.25
N ALA A 867 -21.45 12.18 -29.16
CA ALA A 867 -20.41 11.19 -28.89
C ALA A 867 -19.11 11.50 -29.67
N THR A 868 -17.97 11.41 -29.00
CA THR A 868 -16.65 11.58 -29.63
C THR A 868 -16.21 10.28 -30.29
N GLU A 869 -15.69 10.33 -31.52
CA GLU A 869 -15.03 9.17 -32.14
C GLU A 869 -13.64 8.96 -31.53
N MET A 870 -13.42 7.79 -30.93
CA MET A 870 -12.13 7.43 -30.32
C MET A 870 -11.36 6.40 -31.13
N ALA A 871 -12.08 5.58 -31.91
CA ALA A 871 -11.55 4.66 -32.92
C ALA A 871 -12.50 4.61 -34.13
N PRO A 872 -12.10 4.11 -35.31
CA PRO A 872 -12.97 4.11 -36.49
C PRO A 872 -14.35 3.50 -36.19
N ARG A 873 -15.40 4.32 -36.32
CA ARG A 873 -16.81 3.96 -36.03
C ARG A 873 -17.14 3.72 -34.54
N LEU A 874 -16.19 3.89 -33.62
CA LEU A 874 -16.39 3.75 -32.18
C LEU A 874 -16.55 5.14 -31.55
N GLY A 875 -17.77 5.44 -31.09
CA GLY A 875 -18.10 6.62 -30.32
C GLY A 875 -18.07 6.37 -28.82
N ALA A 876 -17.79 7.38 -28.02
CA ALA A 876 -18.15 7.39 -26.60
C ALA A 876 -19.07 8.57 -26.31
N PRO A 877 -20.29 8.32 -25.78
CA PRO A 877 -21.23 9.39 -25.56
C PRO A 877 -20.78 10.32 -24.43
N CYS A 878 -21.07 11.61 -24.57
CA CYS A 878 -20.74 12.61 -23.54
C CYS A 878 -21.53 12.31 -22.27
N HIS A 879 -20.92 12.47 -21.09
CA HIS A 879 -21.59 12.15 -19.83
C HIS A 879 -21.00 12.96 -18.67
N GLN A 880 -21.64 12.93 -17.50
CA GLN A 880 -21.09 13.50 -16.27
C GLN A 880 -20.81 12.40 -15.24
N HIS A 881 -19.96 12.68 -14.27
CA HIS A 881 -19.74 11.86 -13.07
C HIS A 881 -19.98 12.75 -11.86
N LEU A 882 -21.18 12.73 -11.27
CA LEU A 882 -21.59 13.69 -10.22
C LEU A 882 -21.73 12.99 -8.88
N PHE A 883 -20.87 13.34 -7.94
CA PHE A 883 -20.79 12.79 -6.59
C PHE A 883 -21.57 13.67 -5.60
N SER A 884 -22.00 13.08 -4.48
CA SER A 884 -22.53 13.80 -3.32
C SER A 884 -21.84 13.37 -2.04
N ALA A 885 -20.96 14.22 -1.49
CA ALA A 885 -20.40 14.00 -0.17
C ALA A 885 -21.37 14.45 0.93
N ARG A 886 -21.64 13.58 1.91
CA ARG A 886 -22.40 13.91 3.12
C ARG A 886 -21.44 14.15 4.27
N LEU A 887 -21.50 15.35 4.84
CA LEU A 887 -20.64 15.82 5.92
C LEU A 887 -21.51 16.17 7.12
N ASP A 888 -21.55 15.28 8.10
CA ASP A 888 -22.18 15.53 9.40
C ASP A 888 -21.20 16.30 10.27
N VAL A 889 -21.48 17.59 10.51
CA VAL A 889 -20.47 18.54 11.02
C VAL A 889 -20.54 18.69 12.53
N ALA A 890 -19.37 18.76 13.17
CA ALA A 890 -19.25 18.83 14.62
C ALA A 890 -18.14 19.79 15.05
N ILE A 891 -18.07 20.98 14.43
CA ILE A 891 -16.98 21.94 14.64
C ILE A 891 -16.98 22.43 16.11
N ASP A 892 -16.08 21.87 16.92
CA ASP A 892 -16.06 22.05 18.38
C ASP A 892 -17.42 21.75 19.07
N GLY A 893 -18.24 20.88 18.47
CA GLY A 893 -19.59 20.56 18.94
C GLY A 893 -20.62 20.57 17.80
N ASN A 894 -21.81 20.02 18.05
CA ASN A 894 -22.82 19.81 16.99
C ASN A 894 -23.55 21.09 16.57
N LYS A 895 -23.66 22.11 17.43
CA LYS A 895 -24.37 23.34 17.06
C LYS A 895 -23.51 24.21 16.15
N CYS A 896 -23.78 24.11 14.85
CA CYS A 896 -23.05 24.81 13.80
C CYS A 896 -23.95 25.78 13.04
N HIS A 897 -23.32 26.60 12.19
CA HIS A 897 -23.98 27.41 11.17
C HIS A 897 -23.09 27.50 9.94
N VAL A 898 -23.66 27.91 8.81
CA VAL A 898 -22.93 28.09 7.55
C VAL A 898 -23.01 29.53 7.07
N ASP A 899 -21.85 30.14 6.81
CA ASP A 899 -21.71 31.43 6.16
C ASP A 899 -21.19 31.25 4.73
N GLU A 900 -21.92 31.72 3.73
CA GLU A 900 -21.40 31.86 2.37
C GLU A 900 -20.48 33.08 2.30
N LEU A 901 -19.22 32.86 1.93
CA LEU A 901 -18.20 33.90 1.85
C LEU A 901 -17.88 34.21 0.39
N GLU A 902 -17.86 35.49 0.03
CA GLU A 902 -17.55 35.95 -1.34
C GLU A 902 -16.58 37.13 -1.34
N ALA A 903 -15.73 37.21 -2.35
CA ALA A 903 -14.96 38.41 -2.64
C ALA A 903 -15.87 39.49 -3.27
N LYS A 904 -15.79 40.72 -2.76
CA LYS A 904 -16.54 41.88 -3.26
C LYS A 904 -15.57 43.00 -3.62
N ARG A 905 -15.60 43.41 -4.89
CA ARG A 905 -14.90 44.61 -5.37
C ARG A 905 -15.61 45.86 -4.89
N LEU A 906 -14.85 46.89 -4.53
CA LEU A 906 -15.41 48.19 -4.15
C LEU A 906 -15.13 49.22 -5.25
N PRO A 907 -16.09 50.12 -5.55
CA PRO A 907 -15.88 51.16 -6.56
C PRO A 907 -14.83 52.16 -6.09
N ILE A 908 -14.28 52.93 -7.04
CA ILE A 908 -13.51 54.14 -6.71
C ILE A 908 -14.46 55.11 -6.00
N SER A 909 -14.05 55.60 -4.84
CA SER A 909 -14.84 56.51 -4.00
C SER A 909 -13.90 57.31 -3.10
N PRO A 910 -14.36 58.33 -2.36
CA PRO A 910 -13.53 59.00 -1.36
C PRO A 910 -12.91 58.04 -0.32
N ASP A 911 -13.61 56.96 0.05
CA ASP A 911 -13.15 55.92 0.99
C ASP A 911 -12.25 54.86 0.32
N ASN A 912 -12.23 54.80 -1.02
CA ASN A 912 -11.36 53.94 -1.83
C ASN A 912 -10.79 54.74 -3.03
N PRO A 913 -9.98 55.78 -2.78
CA PRO A 913 -9.64 56.79 -3.79
C PRO A 913 -8.75 56.25 -4.92
N ARG A 914 -8.12 55.10 -4.70
CA ARG A 914 -7.29 54.41 -5.69
C ARG A 914 -7.97 53.18 -6.30
N GLY A 915 -9.20 52.85 -5.90
CA GLY A 915 -9.96 51.73 -6.47
C GLY A 915 -9.38 50.35 -6.16
N ASN A 916 -8.37 50.25 -5.29
CA ASN A 916 -7.66 49.01 -5.01
C ASN A 916 -8.36 48.14 -3.96
N ALA A 917 -9.29 48.71 -3.18
CA ALA A 917 -9.94 47.99 -2.10
C ALA A 917 -10.92 46.92 -2.63
N PHE A 918 -10.85 45.74 -2.01
CA PHE A 918 -11.84 44.69 -2.08
C PHE A 918 -12.04 44.16 -0.66
N MET A 919 -13.17 43.52 -0.41
CA MET A 919 -13.51 42.96 0.89
C MET A 919 -14.12 41.57 0.73
N ARG A 920 -14.32 40.89 1.85
CA ARG A 920 -15.10 39.66 1.90
C ARG A 920 -16.48 39.95 2.49
N THR A 921 -17.53 39.51 1.82
CA THR A 921 -18.89 39.52 2.35
C THR A 921 -19.24 38.14 2.89
N ALA A 922 -20.06 38.09 3.94
CA ALA A 922 -20.57 36.86 4.52
C ALA A 922 -22.10 36.89 4.51
N THR A 923 -22.72 35.83 4.01
CA THR A 923 -24.18 35.63 4.01
C THR A 923 -24.50 34.41 4.86
N ARG A 924 -25.15 34.62 6.01
CA ARG A 924 -25.63 33.53 6.87
C ARG A 924 -26.74 32.75 6.18
N LEU A 925 -26.58 31.44 6.08
CA LEU A 925 -27.64 30.51 5.69
C LEU A 925 -28.43 30.12 6.94
N LYS A 926 -29.75 30.27 6.91
CA LYS A 926 -30.61 30.18 8.11
C LYS A 926 -31.60 29.03 8.05
N THR A 927 -31.99 28.61 6.85
CA THR A 927 -33.03 27.62 6.60
C THR A 927 -32.64 26.71 5.44
N GLU A 928 -33.17 25.49 5.41
CA GLU A 928 -32.84 24.52 4.35
C GLU A 928 -33.14 25.03 2.93
N SER A 929 -34.14 25.90 2.75
CA SER A 929 -34.45 26.50 1.44
C SER A 929 -33.44 27.57 1.03
N ASP A 930 -32.91 28.36 1.97
CA ASP A 930 -31.89 29.37 1.65
C ASP A 930 -30.48 28.76 1.48
N ALA A 931 -30.29 27.55 2.02
CA ALA A 931 -29.03 26.83 2.06
C ALA A 931 -28.77 25.90 0.85
N GLN A 932 -29.43 26.18 -0.28
CA GLN A 932 -29.24 25.51 -1.56
C GLN A 932 -28.41 26.40 -2.49
N ARG A 933 -27.11 26.15 -2.61
CA ARG A 933 -26.15 27.10 -3.21
C ARG A 933 -25.39 26.49 -4.38
N VAL A 934 -25.04 27.34 -5.33
CA VAL A 934 -24.15 27.02 -6.46
C VAL A 934 -22.81 27.70 -6.21
N ALA A 935 -21.71 27.07 -6.58
CA ALA A 935 -20.38 27.68 -6.57
C ALA A 935 -20.33 28.91 -7.49
N ALA A 936 -19.47 29.88 -7.17
CA ALA A 936 -19.26 31.08 -7.97
C ALA A 936 -17.77 31.41 -7.96
N MET A 937 -17.03 30.78 -8.88
CA MET A 937 -15.55 30.86 -8.91
C MET A 937 -15.06 32.26 -9.27
N ASP A 938 -15.84 33.02 -10.04
CA ASP A 938 -15.60 34.45 -10.34
C ASP A 938 -15.63 35.34 -9.09
N LYS A 939 -16.34 34.92 -8.05
CA LYS A 939 -16.42 35.58 -6.73
C LYS A 939 -15.55 34.92 -5.68
N GLY A 940 -14.85 33.82 -6.02
CA GLY A 940 -14.13 33.00 -5.05
C GLY A 940 -15.03 32.49 -3.92
N ARG A 941 -16.26 32.10 -4.24
CA ARG A 941 -17.26 31.66 -3.25
C ARG A 941 -16.79 30.41 -2.52
N VAL A 942 -16.85 30.44 -1.19
CA VAL A 942 -16.62 29.30 -0.30
C VAL A 942 -17.68 29.28 0.80
N TRP A 943 -17.91 28.14 1.44
CA TRP A 943 -18.88 28.03 2.54
C TRP A 943 -18.17 27.71 3.83
N ARG A 944 -18.24 28.64 4.78
CA ARG A 944 -17.62 28.50 6.09
C ARG A 944 -18.61 27.89 7.07
N ILE A 945 -18.31 26.68 7.49
CA ILE A 945 -19.03 25.93 8.53
C ILE A 945 -18.37 26.26 9.86
N ALA A 946 -19.13 26.78 10.81
CA ALA A 946 -18.57 27.31 12.04
C ALA A 946 -19.39 26.95 13.27
N SER A 947 -18.69 26.83 14.40
CA SER A 947 -19.31 26.63 15.70
C SER A 947 -20.16 27.84 16.08
N SER A 948 -21.36 27.56 16.56
CA SER A 948 -22.24 28.58 17.13
C SER A 948 -21.94 28.85 18.60
N GLU A 949 -21.11 28.01 19.24
CA GLU A 949 -20.82 28.06 20.68
C GLU A 949 -19.33 28.35 20.95
N ALA A 950 -18.41 27.77 20.18
CA ALA A 950 -16.98 27.91 20.40
C ALA A 950 -16.38 29.11 19.65
N LYS A 951 -15.45 29.81 20.32
CA LYS A 951 -14.70 30.93 19.76
C LYS A 951 -13.19 30.70 19.92
N ASN A 952 -12.42 31.16 18.94
CA ASN A 952 -10.96 31.24 19.05
C ASN A 952 -10.52 32.43 19.90
N ARG A 953 -9.21 32.54 20.16
CA ARG A 953 -8.62 33.63 20.97
C ARG A 953 -8.86 35.04 20.44
N LEU A 954 -9.32 35.20 19.20
CA LEU A 954 -9.65 36.50 18.59
C LEU A 954 -11.15 36.83 18.69
N GLY A 955 -11.92 36.04 19.44
CA GLY A 955 -13.36 36.23 19.66
C GLY A 955 -14.25 35.87 18.46
N ARG A 956 -13.69 35.20 17.44
CA ARG A 956 -14.42 34.72 16.26
C ARG A 956 -14.80 33.26 16.44
N SER A 957 -15.94 32.83 15.91
CA SER A 957 -16.33 31.42 15.92
C SER A 957 -15.22 30.54 15.35
N THR A 958 -14.99 29.35 15.90
CA THR A 958 -14.12 28.35 15.27
C THR A 958 -14.80 27.80 14.01
N GLY A 959 -14.05 27.40 12.98
CA GLY A 959 -14.66 27.07 11.69
C GLY A 959 -13.75 26.40 10.69
N TYR A 960 -14.35 25.70 9.75
CA TYR A 960 -13.76 25.13 8.54
C TYR A 960 -14.46 25.71 7.31
N ALA A 961 -13.71 25.99 6.25
CA ALA A 961 -14.25 26.46 4.98
C ALA A 961 -14.20 25.33 3.94
N LEU A 962 -15.35 25.05 3.32
CA LEU A 962 -15.47 24.18 2.16
C LEU A 962 -15.12 24.97 0.90
N PHE A 963 -14.08 24.51 0.20
CA PHE A 963 -13.65 24.99 -1.10
C PHE A 963 -14.17 24.03 -2.17
N PRO A 964 -15.16 24.45 -2.98
CA PRO A 964 -15.68 23.61 -4.06
C PRO A 964 -14.67 23.50 -5.20
N GLU A 965 -14.79 22.43 -5.99
CA GLU A 965 -14.13 22.33 -7.29
C GLU A 965 -14.63 23.41 -8.26
N GLY A 966 -15.94 23.68 -8.25
CA GLY A 966 -16.59 24.68 -9.09
C GLY A 966 -16.91 24.23 -10.51
N GLN A 967 -16.86 22.92 -10.79
CA GLN A 967 -17.28 22.32 -12.07
C GLN A 967 -18.80 22.41 -12.28
N PRO A 968 -19.31 22.22 -13.53
CA PRO A 968 -20.74 22.23 -13.80
C PRO A 968 -21.55 21.30 -12.89
N VAL A 969 -22.73 21.77 -12.47
CA VAL A 969 -23.80 20.93 -11.91
C VAL A 969 -24.45 20.09 -13.02
N LEU A 970 -25.50 19.34 -12.71
CA LEU A 970 -26.27 18.57 -13.69
C LEU A 970 -26.64 19.40 -14.92
N LEU A 971 -26.26 18.92 -16.10
CA LEU A 971 -26.51 19.56 -17.40
C LEU A 971 -27.85 19.16 -18.01
N ALA A 972 -28.42 18.03 -17.58
CA ALA A 972 -29.71 17.56 -18.07
C ALA A 972 -30.81 18.58 -17.82
N ALA A 973 -31.73 18.71 -18.79
CA ALA A 973 -32.77 19.72 -18.76
C ALA A 973 -33.69 19.59 -17.52
N ASP A 974 -34.10 20.74 -16.98
CA ASP A 974 -35.10 20.83 -15.93
C ASP A 974 -36.37 20.05 -16.34
N GLY A 975 -36.91 19.25 -15.43
CA GLY A 975 -38.10 18.43 -15.66
C GLY A 975 -37.86 17.06 -16.33
N SER A 976 -36.66 16.78 -16.83
CA SER A 976 -36.26 15.44 -17.30
C SER A 976 -36.32 14.40 -16.16
N SER A 977 -36.40 13.11 -16.52
CA SER A 977 -36.41 12.02 -15.53
C SER A 977 -35.19 12.07 -14.60
N ILE A 978 -34.00 12.20 -15.19
CA ILE A 978 -32.75 12.31 -14.45
C ILE A 978 -32.69 13.56 -13.56
N TRP A 979 -33.19 14.71 -14.02
CA TRP A 979 -33.25 15.92 -13.19
C TRP A 979 -34.11 15.75 -11.94
N LYS A 980 -35.20 14.97 -12.03
CA LYS A 980 -36.04 14.66 -10.88
C LYS A 980 -35.33 13.70 -9.93
N ARG A 981 -34.70 12.64 -10.45
CA ARG A 981 -34.06 11.58 -9.65
C ARG A 981 -32.75 12.01 -9.00
N ALA A 982 -31.93 12.78 -9.73
CA ALA A 982 -30.66 13.32 -9.27
C ALA A 982 -30.77 14.80 -8.88
N ASN A 983 -31.91 15.26 -8.35
CA ASN A 983 -32.10 16.69 -8.08
C ASN A 983 -31.04 17.28 -7.13
N PHE A 984 -30.47 16.45 -6.26
CA PHE A 984 -29.33 16.81 -5.42
C PHE A 984 -28.18 17.44 -6.21
N SER A 985 -27.95 17.01 -7.45
CA SER A 985 -26.81 17.44 -8.24
C SER A 985 -27.05 18.76 -9.01
N THR A 986 -28.19 19.42 -8.78
CA THR A 986 -28.54 20.73 -9.39
C THR A 986 -27.99 21.94 -8.63
N LYS A 987 -27.35 21.69 -7.48
CA LYS A 987 -26.69 22.68 -6.61
C LYS A 987 -25.40 22.07 -6.10
N HIS A 988 -24.38 22.89 -5.85
CA HIS A 988 -23.12 22.43 -5.27
C HIS A 988 -23.22 22.22 -3.75
N LEU A 989 -24.09 22.94 -3.06
CA LEU A 989 -24.25 22.86 -1.62
C LEU A 989 -25.72 22.72 -1.24
N TRP A 990 -26.00 21.80 -0.33
CA TRP A 990 -27.22 21.75 0.46
C TRP A 990 -26.85 21.70 1.94
N VAL A 991 -27.68 22.30 2.80
CA VAL A 991 -27.56 22.15 4.26
C VAL A 991 -28.91 21.72 4.79
N THR A 992 -28.93 20.59 5.51
CA THR A 992 -30.12 20.10 6.20
C THR A 992 -29.91 20.15 7.71
N LYS A 993 -31.01 20.24 8.46
CA LYS A 993 -30.96 19.89 9.89
C LYS A 993 -30.75 18.39 10.01
N TYR A 994 -29.89 17.96 10.93
CA TYR A 994 -29.62 16.54 11.17
C TYR A 994 -30.91 15.76 11.48
N ALA A 995 -31.06 14.62 10.83
CA ALA A 995 -32.00 13.57 11.17
C ALA A 995 -31.34 12.22 10.91
N ARG A 996 -31.59 11.25 11.79
CA ARG A 996 -30.95 9.92 11.79
C ARG A 996 -31.06 9.21 10.43
N ASP A 997 -32.23 9.26 9.83
CA ASP A 997 -32.57 8.48 8.63
C ASP A 997 -32.21 9.21 7.32
N GLU A 998 -31.72 10.46 7.39
CA GLU A 998 -31.36 11.26 6.23
C GLU A 998 -29.89 11.03 5.85
N LEU A 999 -29.61 9.89 5.20
CA LEU A 999 -28.26 9.45 4.83
C LEU A 999 -27.92 9.62 3.35
N TRP A 1000 -28.90 9.52 2.43
CA TRP A 1000 -28.61 9.42 1.00
C TRP A 1000 -29.23 10.55 0.19
N ALA A 1001 -28.42 11.17 -0.67
CA ALA A 1001 -28.78 12.36 -1.43
C ALA A 1001 -29.91 12.12 -2.45
N ALA A 1002 -29.97 10.92 -3.04
CA ALA A 1002 -31.04 10.48 -3.95
C ALA A 1002 -32.16 9.65 -3.26
N GLY A 1003 -32.11 9.50 -1.94
CA GLY A 1003 -33.07 8.71 -1.17
C GLY A 1003 -32.67 7.24 -0.99
N TYR A 1004 -33.53 6.47 -0.31
CA TYR A 1004 -33.19 5.11 0.12
C TYR A 1004 -33.14 4.12 -1.06
N THR A 1005 -34.07 4.21 -2.00
CA THR A 1005 -34.25 3.26 -3.12
C THR A 1005 -34.35 4.03 -4.44
N PRO A 1006 -33.23 4.57 -4.97
CA PRO A 1006 -33.27 5.42 -6.17
C PRO A 1006 -33.54 4.65 -7.46
N ASN A 1007 -33.34 3.33 -7.48
CA ASN A 1007 -33.64 2.47 -8.62
C ASN A 1007 -35.12 2.59 -9.00
N GLN A 1008 -35.43 2.90 -10.26
CA GLN A 1008 -36.81 3.12 -10.76
C GLN A 1008 -37.68 4.11 -9.95
N HIS A 1009 -37.10 4.94 -9.08
CA HIS A 1009 -37.86 5.94 -8.33
C HIS A 1009 -38.37 7.06 -9.26
N PRO A 1010 -39.63 7.56 -9.13
CA PRO A 1010 -40.19 8.60 -10.01
C PRO A 1010 -39.50 9.97 -9.92
N GLY A 1011 -38.72 10.18 -8.85
CA GLY A 1011 -37.85 11.33 -8.60
C GLY A 1011 -38.26 12.15 -7.38
N PHE A 1012 -37.41 13.10 -6.99
CA PHE A 1012 -37.54 13.96 -5.80
C PHE A 1012 -37.50 13.26 -4.43
N ALA A 1013 -36.96 12.05 -4.35
CA ALA A 1013 -36.52 11.46 -3.09
C ALA A 1013 -35.18 12.06 -2.62
N GLY A 1014 -34.81 11.81 -1.37
CA GLY A 1014 -33.54 12.28 -0.82
C GLY A 1014 -33.57 13.77 -0.47
N LEU A 1015 -32.50 14.50 -0.80
CA LEU A 1015 -32.35 15.92 -0.51
C LEU A 1015 -33.57 16.81 -0.86
N PRO A 1016 -34.16 16.73 -2.07
CA PRO A 1016 -35.36 17.50 -2.39
C PRO A 1016 -36.58 17.17 -1.51
N SER A 1017 -36.62 16.00 -0.86
CA SER A 1017 -37.64 15.66 0.13
C SER A 1017 -37.28 16.16 1.54
N TYR A 1018 -36.02 16.03 1.95
CA TYR A 1018 -35.52 16.41 3.27
C TYR A 1018 -35.71 17.90 3.54
N VAL A 1019 -35.42 18.74 2.54
CA VAL A 1019 -35.53 20.21 2.67
C VAL A 1019 -36.95 20.76 2.61
N LYS A 1020 -37.98 19.93 2.30
CA LYS A 1020 -39.37 20.41 2.20
C LYS A 1020 -39.89 21.01 3.50
N GLY A 1021 -39.38 20.52 4.64
CA GLY A 1021 -39.73 21.05 5.96
C GLY A 1021 -39.17 22.45 6.25
N ASN A 1022 -38.23 22.93 5.42
CA ASN A 1022 -37.54 24.21 5.55
C ASN A 1022 -37.06 24.49 6.99
N ARG A 1023 -36.45 23.48 7.62
CA ARG A 1023 -36.02 23.53 9.02
C ARG A 1023 -34.95 24.61 9.21
N PRO A 1024 -34.80 25.18 10.42
CA PRO A 1024 -33.67 26.06 10.71
C PRO A 1024 -32.35 25.28 10.66
N VAL A 1025 -31.29 25.93 10.17
CA VAL A 1025 -29.92 25.39 10.09
C VAL A 1025 -28.86 26.32 10.73
N ASP A 1026 -29.28 27.46 11.31
CA ASP A 1026 -28.39 28.40 12.00
C ASP A 1026 -28.40 28.13 13.51
N GLY A 1027 -27.28 27.61 14.04
CA GLY A 1027 -27.18 27.26 15.46
C GLY A 1027 -27.69 25.86 15.80
N GLU A 1028 -27.83 25.00 14.80
CA GLU A 1028 -28.46 23.68 14.91
C GLU A 1028 -27.44 22.56 14.67
N ASP A 1029 -27.84 21.33 14.95
CA ASP A 1029 -27.15 20.12 14.48
C ASP A 1029 -27.47 19.96 12.99
N ILE A 1030 -26.45 20.03 12.13
CA ILE A 1030 -26.63 20.17 10.67
C ILE A 1030 -25.76 19.20 9.89
N VAL A 1031 -26.23 18.88 8.69
CA VAL A 1031 -25.49 18.09 7.70
C VAL A 1031 -25.26 18.95 6.47
N VAL A 1032 -24.02 18.98 6.00
CA VAL A 1032 -23.62 19.64 4.75
C VAL A 1032 -23.49 18.60 3.66
N TRP A 1033 -24.14 18.83 2.53
CA TRP A 1033 -24.10 17.97 1.36
C TRP A 1033 -23.44 18.71 0.22
N HIS A 1034 -22.37 18.15 -0.33
CA HIS A 1034 -21.59 18.79 -1.39
C HIS A 1034 -21.61 17.97 -2.67
N THR A 1035 -22.14 18.56 -3.74
CA THR A 1035 -22.04 18.01 -5.10
C THR A 1035 -20.83 18.57 -5.82
N PHE A 1036 -20.07 17.67 -6.43
CA PHE A 1036 -18.89 17.92 -7.25
C PHE A 1036 -18.76 16.80 -8.30
N GLY A 1037 -17.93 16.98 -9.33
CA GLY A 1037 -17.86 15.98 -10.38
C GLY A 1037 -17.32 16.47 -11.72
N LEU A 1038 -17.21 15.52 -12.65
CA LEU A 1038 -16.66 15.72 -13.98
C LEU A 1038 -17.78 15.92 -15.01
N THR A 1039 -17.51 16.75 -16.01
CA THR A 1039 -18.24 16.70 -17.30
C THR A 1039 -17.27 16.13 -18.32
N HIS A 1040 -17.53 14.90 -18.73
CA HIS A 1040 -16.63 14.13 -19.56
C HIS A 1040 -17.08 14.19 -21.03
N PHE A 1041 -16.24 14.81 -21.84
CA PHE A 1041 -16.25 14.69 -23.29
C PHE A 1041 -15.13 13.72 -23.66
N PRO A 1042 -15.42 12.42 -23.87
CA PRO A 1042 -14.38 11.42 -24.10
C PRO A 1042 -13.46 11.79 -25.25
N ARG A 1043 -12.20 11.39 -25.16
CA ARG A 1043 -11.15 11.68 -26.15
C ARG A 1043 -10.53 10.38 -26.65
N VAL A 1044 -9.76 10.47 -27.74
CA VAL A 1044 -9.04 9.32 -28.30
C VAL A 1044 -8.11 8.69 -27.25
N GLU A 1045 -7.48 9.51 -26.41
CA GLU A 1045 -6.58 9.05 -25.34
C GLU A 1045 -7.28 8.25 -24.23
N ASP A 1046 -8.61 8.32 -24.15
CA ASP A 1046 -9.40 7.60 -23.15
C ASP A 1046 -9.74 6.16 -23.59
N TRP A 1047 -9.30 5.77 -24.80
CA TRP A 1047 -9.47 4.43 -25.38
C TRP A 1047 -8.11 3.75 -25.67
N PRO A 1048 -7.94 2.45 -25.37
CA PRO A 1048 -8.92 1.50 -24.83
C PRO A 1048 -9.07 1.54 -23.31
N MET A 1049 -8.25 2.33 -22.62
CA MET A 1049 -8.26 2.46 -21.17
C MET A 1049 -8.09 3.93 -20.82
N MET A 1050 -9.03 4.46 -20.04
CA MET A 1050 -9.05 5.86 -19.65
C MET A 1050 -7.94 6.13 -18.64
N PRO A 1051 -7.04 7.09 -18.89
CA PRO A 1051 -6.16 7.63 -17.85
C PRO A 1051 -7.00 8.23 -16.73
N VAL A 1052 -6.51 8.18 -15.49
CA VAL A 1052 -7.24 8.72 -14.34
C VAL A 1052 -7.58 10.20 -14.53
N ASP A 1053 -8.85 10.54 -14.34
CA ASP A 1053 -9.33 11.91 -14.13
C ASP A 1053 -9.80 12.11 -12.68
N TYR A 1054 -9.82 13.36 -12.21
CA TYR A 1054 -9.91 13.69 -10.79
C TYR A 1054 -11.03 14.68 -10.50
N ALA A 1055 -11.88 14.37 -9.52
CA ALA A 1055 -12.88 15.28 -8.97
C ALA A 1055 -12.78 15.34 -7.45
N GLY A 1056 -13.13 16.45 -6.81
CA GLY A 1056 -12.99 16.52 -5.35
C GLY A 1056 -13.22 17.88 -4.72
N PHE A 1057 -12.95 17.97 -3.41
CA PHE A 1057 -13.07 19.22 -2.66
C PHE A 1057 -12.18 19.24 -1.43
N LYS A 1058 -12.04 20.44 -0.82
CA LYS A 1058 -11.21 20.66 0.38
C LYS A 1058 -12.01 21.30 1.50
N LEU A 1059 -11.79 20.84 2.73
CA LEU A 1059 -12.20 21.49 3.98
C LEU A 1059 -10.94 22.03 4.67
N ILE A 1060 -10.85 23.35 4.78
CA ILE A 1060 -9.66 24.03 5.32
C ILE A 1060 -10.02 24.74 6.63
N PRO A 1061 -9.24 24.60 7.71
CA PRO A 1061 -9.52 25.30 8.97
C PRO A 1061 -9.45 26.82 8.77
N GLU A 1062 -10.54 27.51 9.09
CA GLU A 1062 -10.63 28.98 9.05
C GLU A 1062 -11.02 29.54 10.42
N GLY A 1063 -9.99 29.80 11.21
CA GLY A 1063 -10.12 30.25 12.59
C GLY A 1063 -10.49 29.14 13.57
N PHE A 1064 -10.39 27.87 13.17
CA PHE A 1064 -10.48 26.73 14.09
C PHE A 1064 -9.34 26.75 15.11
N PHE A 1065 -8.09 26.85 14.66
CA PHE A 1065 -6.93 26.98 15.54
C PHE A 1065 -6.64 28.44 15.89
N ASP A 1066 -5.99 28.65 17.04
CA ASP A 1066 -5.56 29.98 17.50
C ASP A 1066 -4.36 30.56 16.71
N ARG A 1067 -3.63 29.69 16.02
CA ARG A 1067 -2.46 29.97 15.17
C ARG A 1067 -2.21 28.74 14.30
N ASN A 1068 -1.21 28.81 13.41
CA ASN A 1068 -0.79 27.65 12.62
C ASN A 1068 -0.59 26.41 13.55
N PRO A 1069 -1.29 25.28 13.33
CA PRO A 1069 -1.22 24.10 14.19
C PRO A 1069 0.08 23.29 13.99
N THR A 1070 0.91 23.64 13.00
CA THR A 1070 2.08 22.86 12.58
C THR A 1070 3.42 23.42 13.06
N LEU A 1071 3.40 24.32 14.04
CA LEU A 1071 4.61 24.97 14.54
C LEU A 1071 5.50 24.03 15.37
N ASP A 1072 4.94 22.93 15.84
CA ASP A 1072 5.58 21.84 16.57
C ASP A 1072 6.12 20.72 15.67
N VAL A 1073 5.74 20.69 14.39
CA VAL A 1073 6.35 19.80 13.39
C VAL A 1073 7.86 20.07 13.40
N PRO A 1074 8.72 19.07 13.62
CA PRO A 1074 10.16 19.28 13.70
C PRO A 1074 10.73 19.70 12.35
N GLU A 1075 11.86 20.42 12.37
CA GLU A 1075 12.63 20.60 11.13
C GLU A 1075 13.04 19.23 10.61
N ASP A 1076 13.05 19.05 9.29
CA ASP A 1076 13.69 17.88 8.70
C ASP A 1076 15.13 17.83 9.24
N PRO A 1077 15.57 16.74 9.90
CA PRO A 1077 16.91 16.66 10.48
C PRO A 1077 18.03 16.90 9.47
N ASN A 1078 17.74 16.80 8.15
CA ASN A 1078 18.66 17.15 7.07
C ASN A 1078 18.78 18.67 6.78
N GLY A 1079 17.97 19.52 7.40
CA GLY A 1079 17.91 20.98 7.17
C GLY A 1079 18.91 21.80 7.98
N LYS A 1080 19.37 21.29 9.14
CA LYS A 1080 20.24 22.02 10.08
C LYS A 1080 21.65 22.32 9.57
N ASP A 1081 22.18 21.56 8.61
CA ASP A 1081 23.56 21.77 8.11
C ASP A 1081 23.69 22.81 6.99
N SER A 1082 22.60 23.49 6.60
CA SER A 1082 22.60 24.41 5.45
C SER A 1082 22.61 25.90 5.78
N SER A 1083 22.52 26.30 7.06
CA SER A 1083 22.50 27.71 7.48
C SER A 1083 23.88 28.39 7.49
N ASP A 1084 24.98 27.64 7.34
CA ASP A 1084 26.34 28.19 7.45
C ASP A 1084 27.00 28.61 6.11
N LEU A 1085 26.27 28.59 4.98
CA LEU A 1085 26.82 28.79 3.63
C LEU A 1085 26.58 30.18 2.99
N HIS A 1086 26.17 31.21 3.75
CA HIS A 1086 26.01 32.57 3.21
C HIS A 1086 27.05 33.57 3.76
N GLY A 1087 28.30 33.38 3.31
CA GLY A 1087 29.41 34.32 3.49
C GLY A 1087 30.05 34.80 2.18
N CYS A 1088 29.33 34.78 1.05
CA CYS A 1088 29.90 35.13 -0.27
C CYS A 1088 29.08 36.20 -1.00
N CYS A 1089 28.89 37.38 -0.40
CA CYS A 1089 28.44 38.60 -1.10
C CYS A 1089 28.91 39.87 -0.34
N HIS A 1090 30.22 40.05 -0.19
CA HIS A 1090 30.80 41.39 -0.02
C HIS A 1090 31.56 41.73 -1.30
N ALA A 1091 30.97 42.61 -2.12
CA ALA A 1091 31.63 43.20 -3.26
C ALA A 1091 32.81 44.07 -2.78
N ALA A 1092 33.99 43.81 -3.31
CA ALA A 1092 35.15 44.66 -3.16
C ALA A 1092 34.85 46.03 -3.80
N LYS A 1093 34.97 47.11 -3.02
CA LYS A 1093 35.18 48.45 -3.56
C LYS A 1093 36.67 48.57 -3.89
N GLU A 1094 37.02 48.61 -5.16
CA GLU A 1094 38.32 49.14 -5.58
C GLU A 1094 38.30 50.67 -5.53
N PRO A 1095 39.34 51.33 -4.99
CA PRO A 1095 39.56 52.74 -5.23
C PRO A 1095 40.33 52.94 -6.54
N VAL A 1096 39.73 53.72 -7.44
CA VAL A 1096 40.39 54.34 -8.58
C VAL A 1096 41.34 55.41 -8.05
N THR A 1097 42.60 55.38 -8.48
CA THR A 1097 43.48 56.56 -8.51
C THR A 1097 43.87 56.84 -9.95
N GLU A 1098 43.42 57.99 -10.42
CA GLU A 1098 43.57 58.66 -11.73
C GLU A 1098 45.05 58.91 -12.14
N PRO A 1099 45.35 59.19 -13.43
CA PRO A 1099 44.69 60.20 -14.30
C PRO A 1099 43.95 59.65 -15.53
#